data_AF-A0A8T5TT40-F1
#
_entry.id   AF-A0A8T5TT40-F1
#
_cell.length_a   1.000
_cell.length_b   1.000
_cell.length_c   1.000
_cell.angle_alpha   90.00
_cell.angle_beta   90.00
_cell.angle_gamma   90.00
#
_symmetry.space_group_name_H-M   'P 1'
#
loop_
_entity.id
_entity.type
_entity.pdbx_description
1 polymer ?
#
loop_
_entity_poly.entity_id
_entity_poly.type
_entity_poly.pdbx_seq_one_letter_code
_entity_poly.pdbx_strand_id
1 'polypeptide(L)'
;MGLGIDLNLLESLSNGENLEKVQEIFNSLLLNIEERLVIKPHKTKIRISVMDKEKIDLDLDLNLNNPFEFGVTRSKEDESSIQISITCIKFIPQILLRECYKLFIIPKNRMRIQVQFVVYMIIESELETLNNISEWKKIIRSHENFQPYFVINGDRLVKVFKLEDPDTKENIIPTLFGFINSLEPNLLNNTIFDIIVFEFMNRIKLYFQDDDILETIKILKEIFFSVKNYRALLDYQDYFKKFKESGLITTDLSLRKFTSNARWLNKHTFCAPNYHLDWFTINMAIYIIHIRFHPYCRWRNIKMFIKNLPFFLWSQLSSFGYAREFFGYLIIPNSYVKDLLQSLEFFKDTGFFNEITLYEPETMHYYLNLNYYRKLTEMDKILHSQRKGYRKDLELIFKTNYQKEVVLEKLSLLDFIILDRVRNLSVTGFGFERRESTLKDLKSDLLKEISYQKNIIVQLRNVLDRFYESPDFKKKFFDLLQSNQRYSFFTFKEYIEQIVESLKLAREILKRNPSITDPVSFKDFIKKMGISTVFHENLNLNNQRVRDLLIIEFIPLYFRNRNLFDEEYQAFKLYHEYLSICVGLKIYDLKSIKSILENPETSTRIYSVKEEKLDLIYKDSQLRNITSVEVENRLEDFATSIPPIISPKMIDSLITVLYSTISFILLAKNTKRVLNFIEEISHTVPHYNYYEIKEVLDDQNFIFCRFGIQGMDMKEKYEFYSIVHQLLKDDLVIFTRYIHQGFYIAFSRKNFYDFIDGTFFYTPDLYSEFKKSIRDQFGKNLTPFNIQAPINPNHFWFNKTNLQSFIDELNQRRMMEPQHFDLNQLDRLLDFNKRLEYYLLNSNVYQDLRKNPFFQYINSIRVKPILQEFGLQKYYLYFQSSDFNAVIPELLLINTFISIRFNSTKFDTYSFLVKYIFPYNTPNKVYLNWLLYSKKNINEYCLFSIKKTHEIFDFSKNITPDGWRIDYNLFTQYVQKVL
;
A
#
# COMPACT_ATOMS: atom_id res chain seq x y z
N MET A 1 -22.62 -10.68 21.35
CA MET A 1 -22.29 -11.66 22.41
C MET A 1 -20.88 -11.34 22.82
N GLY A 2 -20.64 -11.11 24.12
CA GLY A 2 -19.29 -10.84 24.62
C GLY A 2 -18.38 -12.01 24.31
N LEU A 3 -17.11 -11.70 24.00
CA LEU A 3 -16.00 -12.62 23.87
C LEU A 3 -16.14 -13.73 24.92
N GLY A 4 -16.10 -15.01 24.55
CA GLY A 4 -16.18 -16.17 25.47
C GLY A 4 -14.98 -16.30 26.42
N ILE A 5 -14.37 -15.16 26.79
CA ILE A 5 -13.32 -14.99 27.77
C ILE A 5 -14.03 -14.39 28.99
N ASP A 6 -13.96 -15.07 30.13
CA ASP A 6 -14.51 -14.54 31.38
C ASP A 6 -13.69 -13.33 31.83
N LEU A 7 -14.15 -12.13 31.45
CA LEU A 7 -13.49 -10.87 31.77
C LEU A 7 -13.46 -10.62 33.28
N ASN A 8 -14.44 -11.11 34.03
CA ASN A 8 -14.47 -10.98 35.48
C ASN A 8 -13.36 -11.81 36.13
N LEU A 9 -13.12 -13.02 35.61
CA LEU A 9 -12.02 -13.88 36.04
C LEU A 9 -10.66 -13.26 35.75
N LEU A 10 -10.48 -12.65 34.56
CA LEU A 10 -9.27 -11.91 34.21
C LEU A 10 -9.09 -10.62 35.04
N GLU A 11 -10.16 -9.90 35.33
CA GLU A 11 -10.10 -8.67 36.13
C GLU A 11 -9.66 -8.96 37.57
N SER A 12 -10.11 -10.10 38.15
CA SER A 12 -9.66 -10.52 39.49
C SER A 12 -8.14 -10.73 39.60
N LEU A 13 -7.50 -11.24 38.53
CA LEU A 13 -6.04 -11.40 38.47
C LEU A 13 -5.28 -10.06 38.47
N SER A 14 -5.89 -9.01 37.90
CA SER A 14 -5.25 -7.69 37.82
C SER A 14 -5.17 -6.96 39.16
N ASN A 15 -6.01 -7.35 40.13
CA ASN A 15 -5.99 -6.88 41.52
C ASN A 15 -5.08 -7.72 42.43
N GLY A 16 -4.43 -8.75 41.88
CA GLY A 16 -3.58 -9.68 42.62
C GLY A 16 -4.32 -10.75 43.43
N GLU A 17 -5.63 -10.91 43.17
CA GLU A 17 -6.42 -12.00 43.71
C GLU A 17 -6.26 -13.25 42.83
N ASN A 18 -6.37 -14.45 43.41
CA ASN A 18 -6.34 -15.73 42.68
C ASN A 18 -5.08 -16.01 41.84
N LEU A 19 -3.91 -15.44 42.17
CA LEU A 19 -2.66 -15.68 41.42
C LEU A 19 -2.27 -17.16 41.35
N GLU A 20 -2.67 -17.97 42.33
CA GLU A 20 -2.47 -19.41 42.36
C GLU A 20 -3.20 -20.14 41.22
N LYS A 21 -4.27 -19.54 40.67
CA LYS A 21 -5.07 -20.10 39.57
C LYS A 21 -4.62 -19.66 38.19
N VAL A 22 -3.51 -18.90 38.07
CA VAL A 22 -3.03 -18.35 36.79
C VAL A 22 -2.79 -19.45 35.74
N GLN A 23 -2.32 -20.63 36.14
CA GLN A 23 -2.17 -21.78 35.23
C GLN A 23 -3.52 -22.32 34.74
N GLU A 24 -4.51 -22.45 35.62
CA GLU A 24 -5.84 -22.95 35.26
C GLU A 24 -6.53 -21.99 34.28
N ILE A 25 -6.42 -20.69 34.54
CA ILE A 25 -6.94 -19.63 33.69
C ILE A 25 -6.25 -19.63 32.33
N PHE A 26 -4.91 -19.78 32.30
CA PHE A 26 -4.16 -19.89 31.05
C PHE A 26 -4.60 -21.09 30.21
N ASN A 27 -4.81 -22.25 30.83
CA ASN A 27 -5.28 -23.45 30.14
C ASN A 27 -6.70 -23.26 29.59
N SER A 28 -7.59 -22.62 30.34
CA SER A 28 -8.94 -22.28 29.88
C SER A 28 -8.92 -21.30 28.71
N LEU A 29 -8.10 -20.24 28.78
CA LEU A 29 -7.91 -19.30 27.67
C LEU A 29 -7.37 -20.00 26.42
N LEU A 30 -6.42 -20.92 26.59
CA LEU A 30 -5.84 -21.67 25.49
C LEU A 30 -6.90 -22.50 24.76
N LEU A 31 -7.75 -23.22 25.49
CA LEU A 31 -8.85 -23.99 24.92
C LEU A 31 -9.88 -23.10 24.20
N ASN A 32 -10.28 -21.99 24.83
CA ASN A 32 -11.25 -21.07 24.22
C ASN A 32 -10.71 -20.44 22.93
N ILE A 33 -9.40 -20.12 22.90
CA ILE A 33 -8.75 -19.60 21.70
C ILE A 33 -8.62 -20.71 20.63
N GLU A 34 -8.32 -21.96 21.01
CA GLU A 34 -8.27 -23.09 20.08
C GLU A 34 -9.61 -23.32 19.37
N GLU A 35 -10.71 -23.38 20.13
CA GLU A 35 -12.06 -23.54 19.60
C GLU A 35 -12.42 -22.40 18.64
N ARG A 36 -12.06 -21.16 19.01
CA ARG A 36 -12.37 -19.98 18.21
C ARG A 36 -11.54 -19.89 16.93
N LEU A 37 -10.23 -20.15 17.01
CA LEU A 37 -9.34 -20.04 15.86
C LEU A 37 -9.49 -21.22 14.90
N VAL A 38 -10.02 -22.36 15.37
CA VAL A 38 -10.05 -23.64 14.64
C VAL A 38 -8.63 -24.03 14.20
N ILE A 39 -7.63 -23.70 15.03
CA ILE A 39 -6.21 -23.93 14.80
C ILE A 39 -5.66 -24.57 16.06
N LYS A 40 -4.93 -25.67 15.93
CA LYS A 40 -4.25 -26.30 17.07
C LYS A 40 -3.03 -25.48 17.50
N PRO A 41 -2.80 -25.30 18.82
CA PRO A 41 -1.59 -24.63 19.28
C PRO A 41 -0.35 -25.49 18.98
N HIS A 42 0.75 -24.85 18.60
CA HIS A 42 2.02 -25.53 18.30
C HIS A 42 2.68 -26.17 19.54
N LYS A 43 2.33 -25.69 20.74
CA LYS A 43 2.72 -26.26 22.02
C LYS A 43 1.52 -26.19 22.97
N THR A 44 1.17 -27.30 23.60
CA THR A 44 0.05 -27.41 24.55
C THR A 44 0.50 -27.47 26.01
N LYS A 45 1.75 -27.88 26.26
CA LYS A 45 2.30 -28.02 27.62
C LYS A 45 3.19 -26.83 27.94
N ILE A 46 2.60 -25.80 28.55
CA ILE A 46 3.33 -24.63 29.05
C ILE A 46 3.00 -24.42 30.52
N ARG A 47 4.05 -24.32 31.33
CA ARG A 47 3.92 -23.95 32.74
C ARG A 47 3.98 -22.43 32.86
N ILE A 48 2.94 -21.82 33.39
CA ILE A 48 2.89 -20.38 33.67
C ILE A 48 2.79 -20.17 35.18
N SER A 49 3.60 -19.26 35.71
CA SER A 49 3.58 -18.90 37.13
C SER A 49 3.90 -17.43 37.33
N VAL A 50 3.53 -16.87 38.46
CA VAL A 50 3.95 -15.51 38.86
C VAL A 50 5.20 -15.61 39.73
N MET A 51 6.18 -14.72 39.53
CA MET A 51 7.42 -14.72 40.30
C MET A 51 7.17 -14.28 41.76
N ASP A 52 7.87 -14.92 42.70
CA ASP A 52 7.88 -14.51 44.10
C ASP A 52 8.59 -13.15 44.27
N LYS A 53 8.11 -12.32 45.19
CA LYS A 53 8.66 -10.98 45.48
C LYS A 53 10.16 -10.97 45.84
N GLU A 54 10.72 -12.11 46.26
CA GLU A 54 12.12 -12.25 46.68
C GLU A 54 13.09 -12.55 45.53
N LYS A 55 12.60 -12.82 44.31
CA LYS A 55 13.41 -13.10 43.11
C LYS A 55 13.32 -12.00 42.04
N ILE A 56 13.05 -10.76 42.46
CA ILE A 56 12.91 -9.63 41.54
C ILE A 56 14.31 -9.21 41.05
N ASP A 57 14.54 -9.39 39.76
CA ASP A 57 15.63 -8.72 39.06
C ASP A 57 15.08 -7.37 38.55
N LEU A 58 15.62 -6.26 39.06
CA LEU A 58 15.13 -4.90 38.78
C LEU A 58 15.22 -4.52 37.28
N ASP A 59 16.06 -5.22 36.51
CA ASP A 59 16.20 -5.04 35.06
C ASP A 59 15.06 -5.69 34.24
N LEU A 60 14.24 -6.57 34.84
CA LEU A 60 13.12 -7.24 34.16
C LEU A 60 11.92 -6.31 33.90
N ASP A 61 11.81 -5.22 34.64
CA ASP A 61 10.67 -4.29 34.60
C ASP A 61 10.67 -3.37 33.38
N LEU A 62 11.80 -3.27 32.67
CA LEU A 62 12.05 -2.23 31.67
C LEU A 62 12.66 -2.77 30.38
N ASN A 63 12.38 -4.02 29.99
CA ASN A 63 12.85 -4.54 28.71
C ASN A 63 12.08 -3.88 27.53
N LEU A 64 12.36 -2.60 27.32
CA LEU A 64 11.76 -1.63 26.38
C LEU A 64 12.21 -1.84 24.93
N ASN A 65 13.00 -2.90 24.67
CA ASN A 65 13.54 -3.19 23.35
C ASN A 65 12.67 -4.18 22.55
N ASN A 66 11.93 -5.07 23.23
CA ASN A 66 11.01 -6.01 22.60
C ASN A 66 9.67 -6.02 23.34
N PRO A 67 8.58 -5.53 22.73
CA PRO A 67 7.31 -5.40 23.43
C PRO A 67 6.78 -6.78 23.86
N PHE A 68 7.03 -7.82 23.05
CA PHE A 68 6.61 -9.20 23.30
C PHE A 68 7.28 -9.89 24.51
N GLU A 69 8.30 -9.27 25.08
CA GLU A 69 8.99 -9.72 26.29
C GLU A 69 8.58 -8.95 27.54
N PHE A 70 7.76 -7.90 27.40
CA PHE A 70 7.30 -7.10 28.53
C PHE A 70 6.67 -7.96 29.63
N GLY A 71 7.20 -7.85 30.85
CA GLY A 71 6.68 -8.46 32.07
C GLY A 71 6.85 -9.98 32.20
N VAL A 72 7.66 -10.65 31.35
CA VAL A 72 7.85 -12.11 31.42
C VAL A 72 9.29 -12.58 31.24
N THR A 73 9.66 -13.65 31.92
CA THR A 73 10.89 -14.43 31.68
C THR A 73 10.57 -15.82 31.13
N ARG A 74 11.46 -16.33 30.27
CA ARG A 74 11.34 -17.65 29.64
C ARG A 74 12.61 -18.45 29.85
N SER A 75 12.48 -19.77 30.02
CA SER A 75 13.62 -20.67 30.00
C SER A 75 14.24 -20.72 28.59
N LYS A 76 15.57 -20.56 28.50
CA LYS A 76 16.32 -20.35 27.25
C LYS A 76 16.29 -21.53 26.27
N GLU A 77 15.91 -22.72 26.71
CA GLU A 77 16.04 -23.93 25.89
C GLU A 77 14.73 -24.39 25.24
N ASP A 78 13.54 -23.98 25.72
CA ASP A 78 12.28 -24.55 25.18
C ASP A 78 11.00 -23.69 25.29
N GLU A 79 11.02 -22.48 25.85
CA GLU A 79 9.80 -21.69 26.15
C GLU A 79 8.71 -22.47 26.95
N SER A 80 9.07 -23.58 27.60
CA SER A 80 8.15 -24.50 28.28
C SER A 80 7.69 -23.98 29.65
N SER A 81 8.39 -22.98 30.19
CA SER A 81 8.02 -22.28 31.41
C SER A 81 8.08 -20.77 31.22
N ILE A 82 6.97 -20.08 31.51
CA ILE A 82 6.83 -18.63 31.46
C ILE A 82 6.60 -18.13 32.88
N GLN A 83 7.46 -17.23 33.36
CA GLN A 83 7.24 -16.59 34.65
C GLN A 83 6.86 -15.12 34.44
N ILE A 84 5.74 -14.71 35.02
CA ILE A 84 5.24 -13.33 34.94
C ILE A 84 5.80 -12.54 36.11
N SER A 85 6.34 -11.35 35.84
CA SER A 85 6.86 -10.48 36.90
C SER A 85 5.73 -9.97 37.77
N ILE A 86 5.89 -10.06 39.09
CA ILE A 86 4.89 -9.57 40.05
C ILE A 86 4.74 -8.04 40.04
N THR A 87 5.72 -7.31 39.52
CA THR A 87 5.66 -5.87 39.29
C THR A 87 4.70 -5.51 38.15
N CYS A 88 4.41 -6.47 37.27
CA CYS A 88 3.46 -6.37 36.16
C CYS A 88 2.10 -7.01 36.48
N ILE A 89 1.77 -7.20 37.77
CA ILE A 89 0.53 -7.86 38.24
C ILE A 89 -0.73 -7.26 37.61
N LYS A 90 -0.77 -5.92 37.53
CA LYS A 90 -1.86 -5.18 36.90
C LYS A 90 -2.00 -5.43 35.39
N PHE A 91 -1.04 -6.08 34.73
CA PHE A 91 -1.07 -6.40 33.30
C PHE A 91 -1.14 -7.90 33.01
N ILE A 92 -1.34 -8.73 34.04
CA ILE A 92 -1.48 -10.19 33.88
C ILE A 92 -2.50 -10.57 32.80
N PRO A 93 -3.71 -9.97 32.72
CA PRO A 93 -4.68 -10.32 31.68
C PRO A 93 -4.14 -10.15 30.25
N GLN A 94 -3.47 -9.03 29.99
CA GLN A 94 -2.89 -8.71 28.70
C GLN A 94 -1.70 -9.64 28.38
N ILE A 95 -0.88 -9.94 29.39
CA ILE A 95 0.25 -10.87 29.27
C ILE A 95 -0.23 -12.29 28.96
N LEU A 96 -1.26 -12.79 29.66
CA LEU A 96 -1.80 -14.13 29.44
C LEU A 96 -2.34 -14.30 28.02
N LEU A 97 -3.19 -13.37 27.55
CA LEU A 97 -3.70 -13.43 26.17
C LEU A 97 -2.58 -13.35 25.13
N ARG A 98 -1.57 -12.50 25.35
CA ARG A 98 -0.38 -12.43 24.48
C ARG A 98 0.32 -13.79 24.41
N GLU A 99 0.55 -14.44 25.55
CA GLU A 99 1.21 -15.74 25.59
C GLU A 99 0.35 -16.85 25.00
N CYS A 100 -0.97 -16.84 25.18
CA CYS A 100 -1.87 -17.80 24.52
C CYS A 100 -1.83 -17.65 22.99
N TYR A 101 -2.05 -16.44 22.47
CA TYR A 101 -2.06 -16.18 21.02
C TYR A 101 -0.74 -16.57 20.34
N LYS A 102 0.39 -16.40 21.01
CA LYS A 102 1.71 -16.85 20.49
C LYS A 102 1.75 -18.34 20.15
N LEU A 103 1.01 -19.17 20.88
CA LEU A 103 1.03 -20.62 20.67
C LEU A 103 0.37 -21.02 19.37
N PHE A 104 -0.52 -20.19 18.84
CA PHE A 104 -1.18 -20.36 17.55
C PHE A 104 -0.40 -19.72 16.40
N ILE A 105 0.82 -19.22 16.64
CA ILE A 105 1.69 -18.63 15.60
C ILE A 105 2.91 -19.53 15.40
N ILE A 106 3.23 -19.85 14.14
CA ILE A 106 4.43 -20.63 13.81
C ILE A 106 5.68 -19.92 14.37
N PRO A 107 6.62 -20.64 15.04
CA PRO A 107 7.79 -20.04 15.70
C PRO A 107 8.56 -19.01 14.87
N LYS A 108 8.72 -19.26 13.55
CA LYS A 108 9.42 -18.35 12.62
C LYS A 108 8.80 -16.95 12.50
N ASN A 109 7.49 -16.83 12.77
CA ASN A 109 6.73 -15.58 12.62
C ASN A 109 6.51 -14.84 13.96
N ARG A 110 6.70 -15.50 15.12
CA ARG A 110 6.48 -14.91 16.45
C ARG A 110 7.33 -13.66 16.75
N MET A 111 8.53 -13.60 16.20
CA MET A 111 9.49 -12.52 16.45
C MET A 111 9.34 -11.34 15.47
N ARG A 112 8.36 -11.38 14.56
CA ARG A 112 8.15 -10.31 13.56
C ARG A 112 7.30 -9.19 14.14
N ILE A 113 7.81 -7.96 14.10
CA ILE A 113 7.17 -6.80 14.74
C ILE A 113 5.72 -6.56 14.27
N GLN A 114 5.40 -6.84 13.00
CA GLN A 114 4.03 -6.64 12.47
C GLN A 114 3.05 -7.68 13.03
N VAL A 115 3.48 -8.94 13.15
CA VAL A 115 2.68 -10.01 13.78
C VAL A 115 2.47 -9.68 15.25
N GLN A 116 3.53 -9.22 15.92
CA GLN A 116 3.44 -8.78 17.31
C GLN A 116 2.46 -7.64 17.50
N PHE A 117 2.55 -6.62 16.64
CA PHE A 117 1.63 -5.49 16.62
C PHE A 117 0.18 -5.93 16.42
N VAL A 118 -0.08 -6.84 15.47
CA VAL A 118 -1.42 -7.39 15.22
C VAL A 118 -1.98 -8.09 16.46
N VAL A 119 -1.20 -8.96 17.11
CA VAL A 119 -1.63 -9.62 18.35
C VAL A 119 -1.94 -8.60 19.45
N TYR A 120 -1.14 -7.54 19.59
CA TYR A 120 -1.49 -6.48 20.54
C TYR A 120 -2.78 -5.75 20.19
N MET A 121 -3.07 -5.54 18.91
CA MET A 121 -4.33 -4.92 18.49
C MET A 121 -5.53 -5.83 18.74
N ILE A 122 -5.35 -7.15 18.68
CA ILE A 122 -6.36 -8.10 19.15
C ILE A 122 -6.56 -7.97 20.65
N ILE A 123 -5.49 -7.97 21.45
CA ILE A 123 -5.58 -7.83 22.92
C ILE A 123 -6.25 -6.50 23.30
N GLU A 124 -5.86 -5.38 22.66
CA GLU A 124 -6.48 -4.07 22.91
C GLU A 124 -7.96 -4.04 22.53
N SER A 125 -8.35 -4.81 21.50
CA SER A 125 -9.74 -4.96 21.10
C SER A 125 -10.54 -5.80 22.09
N GLU A 126 -9.92 -6.85 22.65
CA GLU A 126 -10.60 -7.82 23.52
C GLU A 126 -10.71 -7.37 24.96
N LEU A 127 -9.74 -6.59 25.44
CA LEU A 127 -9.66 -6.11 26.83
C LEU A 127 -10.01 -4.63 26.98
N GLU A 128 -10.74 -4.04 26.02
CA GLU A 128 -11.04 -2.60 26.02
C GLU A 128 -11.82 -2.13 27.27
N THR A 129 -12.60 -3.01 27.89
CA THR A 129 -13.42 -2.70 29.07
C THR A 129 -12.66 -2.76 30.39
N LEU A 130 -11.43 -3.31 30.42
CA LEU A 130 -10.65 -3.39 31.65
C LEU A 130 -10.05 -2.02 32.03
N ASN A 131 -10.10 -1.69 33.32
CA ASN A 131 -9.64 -0.39 33.84
C ASN A 131 -8.15 -0.11 33.54
N ASN A 132 -7.31 -1.14 33.59
CA ASN A 132 -5.87 -1.09 33.35
C ASN A 132 -5.45 -0.92 31.87
N ILE A 133 -6.39 -1.04 30.91
CA ILE A 133 -6.05 -1.04 29.48
C ILE A 133 -5.47 0.29 29.02
N SER A 134 -5.83 1.39 29.66
CA SER A 134 -5.34 2.73 29.33
C SER A 134 -3.85 2.88 29.61
N GLU A 135 -3.37 2.38 30.75
CA GLU A 135 -1.95 2.35 31.10
C GLU A 135 -1.18 1.38 30.21
N TRP A 136 -1.74 0.19 29.95
CA TRP A 136 -1.16 -0.77 29.02
C TRP A 136 -0.97 -0.16 27.63
N LYS A 137 -2.01 0.51 27.09
CA LYS A 137 -1.95 1.25 25.82
C LYS A 137 -0.81 2.25 25.84
N LYS A 138 -0.66 3.03 26.90
CA LYS A 138 0.43 4.01 27.02
C LYS A 138 1.81 3.35 26.93
N ILE A 139 2.02 2.24 27.62
CA ILE A 139 3.29 1.50 27.61
C ILE A 139 3.55 0.91 26.22
N ILE A 140 2.64 0.08 25.70
CA ILE A 140 2.86 -0.64 24.43
C ILE A 140 2.96 0.33 23.25
N ARG A 141 2.12 1.37 23.21
CA ARG A 141 2.16 2.37 22.13
C ARG A 141 3.43 3.20 22.18
N SER A 142 4.03 3.44 23.35
CA SER A 142 5.30 4.18 23.48
C SER A 142 6.52 3.43 22.91
N HIS A 143 6.39 2.16 22.57
CA HIS A 143 7.51 1.35 22.08
C HIS A 143 7.97 1.79 20.68
N GLU A 144 9.28 2.09 20.53
CA GLU A 144 9.88 2.64 19.30
C GLU A 144 9.53 1.82 18.05
N ASN A 145 9.63 0.49 18.14
CA ASN A 145 9.32 -0.43 17.05
C ASN A 145 7.84 -0.45 16.62
N PHE A 146 6.90 0.00 17.46
CA PHE A 146 5.47 0.04 17.13
C PHE A 146 4.96 1.41 16.70
N GLN A 147 5.65 2.49 17.07
CA GLN A 147 5.26 3.86 16.72
C GLN A 147 4.91 4.03 15.23
N PRO A 148 5.71 3.54 14.26
CA PRO A 148 5.36 3.67 12.84
C PRO A 148 4.03 3.00 12.47
N TYR A 149 3.70 1.87 13.11
CA TYR A 149 2.49 1.11 12.83
C TYR A 149 1.27 1.70 13.54
N PHE A 150 1.44 2.25 14.75
CA PHE A 150 0.37 2.91 15.49
C PHE A 150 -0.10 4.19 14.80
N VAL A 151 0.83 5.01 14.30
CA VAL A 151 0.52 6.26 13.57
C VAL A 151 -0.38 6.01 12.37
N ILE A 152 -0.24 4.85 11.72
CA ILE A 152 -0.93 4.54 10.46
C ILE A 152 -2.16 3.66 10.69
N ASN A 153 -2.08 2.64 11.56
CA ASN A 153 -3.02 1.52 11.56
C ASN A 153 -3.61 1.12 12.92
N GLY A 154 -3.09 1.62 14.05
CA GLY A 154 -3.42 1.09 15.38
C GLY A 154 -4.91 1.06 15.70
N ASP A 155 -5.54 2.24 15.74
CA ASP A 155 -6.96 2.33 16.09
C ASP A 155 -7.88 1.78 14.98
N ARG A 156 -7.37 1.65 13.75
CA ARG A 156 -8.11 1.04 12.63
C ARG A 156 -8.36 -0.44 12.89
N LEU A 157 -7.32 -1.15 13.29
CA LEU A 157 -7.35 -2.60 13.43
C LEU A 157 -8.22 -3.06 14.58
N VAL A 158 -8.18 -2.34 15.70
CA VAL A 158 -9.07 -2.60 16.84
C VAL A 158 -10.53 -2.58 16.40
N LYS A 159 -10.91 -1.65 15.51
CA LYS A 159 -12.28 -1.58 14.97
C LYS A 159 -12.57 -2.70 13.97
N VAL A 160 -11.61 -3.06 13.11
CA VAL A 160 -11.76 -4.18 12.16
C VAL A 160 -11.96 -5.51 12.89
N PHE A 161 -11.23 -5.76 13.99
CA PHE A 161 -11.36 -7.00 14.77
C PHE A 161 -12.69 -7.17 15.52
N LYS A 162 -13.46 -6.09 15.68
CA LYS A 162 -14.79 -6.12 16.31
C LYS A 162 -15.93 -6.39 15.32
N LEU A 163 -15.65 -6.41 14.03
CA LEU A 163 -16.69 -6.65 13.04
C LEU A 163 -17.02 -8.14 12.99
N GLU A 164 -18.31 -8.43 13.08
CA GLU A 164 -18.85 -9.78 13.10
C GLU A 164 -19.54 -10.07 11.77
N ASP A 165 -19.33 -11.29 11.28
CA ASP A 165 -20.15 -11.88 10.23
C ASP A 165 -21.63 -11.90 10.68
N PRO A 166 -22.57 -11.44 9.85
CA PRO A 166 -23.99 -11.40 10.18
C PRO A 166 -24.58 -12.74 10.58
N ASP A 167 -24.16 -13.84 9.94
CA ASP A 167 -24.76 -15.15 10.14
C ASP A 167 -24.00 -15.97 11.19
N THR A 168 -22.67 -16.04 11.07
CA THR A 168 -21.85 -16.86 11.97
C THR A 168 -21.48 -16.15 13.27
N LYS A 169 -21.59 -14.81 13.30
CA LYS A 169 -21.05 -13.95 14.37
C LYS A 169 -19.54 -14.06 14.57
N GLU A 170 -18.82 -14.74 13.67
CA GLU A 170 -17.37 -14.80 13.71
C GLU A 170 -16.76 -13.46 13.30
N ASN A 171 -15.67 -13.06 13.95
CA ASN A 171 -14.84 -11.94 13.48
C ASN A 171 -13.69 -12.42 12.60
N ILE A 172 -12.86 -11.50 12.10
CA ILE A 172 -11.76 -11.83 11.17
C ILE A 172 -10.55 -12.53 11.82
N ILE A 173 -10.50 -12.60 13.15
CA ILE A 173 -9.33 -13.10 13.87
C ILE A 173 -8.95 -14.54 13.47
N PRO A 174 -9.87 -15.52 13.35
CA PRO A 174 -9.54 -16.87 12.89
C PRO A 174 -8.87 -16.91 11.51
N THR A 175 -9.45 -16.18 10.54
CA THR A 175 -8.91 -16.07 9.17
C THR A 175 -7.50 -15.49 9.17
N LEU A 176 -7.27 -14.47 10.00
CA LEU A 176 -5.96 -13.85 10.17
C LEU A 176 -4.92 -14.82 10.71
N PHE A 177 -5.24 -15.64 11.72
CA PHE A 177 -4.27 -16.63 12.23
C PHE A 177 -3.97 -17.72 11.20
N GLY A 178 -4.98 -18.16 10.44
CA GLY A 178 -4.78 -19.05 9.30
C GLY A 178 -3.78 -18.46 8.30
N PHE A 179 -3.91 -17.16 8.02
CA PHE A 179 -3.02 -16.42 7.13
C PHE A 179 -1.61 -16.20 7.71
N ILE A 180 -1.46 -15.77 8.96
CA ILE A 180 -0.15 -15.61 9.62
C ILE A 180 0.65 -16.91 9.59
N ASN A 181 -0.04 -18.05 9.70
CA ASN A 181 0.58 -19.38 9.69
C ASN A 181 0.86 -19.91 8.26
N SER A 182 0.18 -19.42 7.23
CA SER A 182 0.47 -19.80 5.84
C SER A 182 1.63 -19.01 5.22
N LEU A 183 2.08 -17.91 5.85
CA LEU A 183 3.08 -17.00 5.28
C LEU A 183 4.55 -17.30 5.62
N GLU A 184 5.43 -17.10 4.63
CA GLU A 184 6.88 -16.95 4.83
C GLU A 184 7.24 -15.62 5.52
N PRO A 185 8.32 -15.59 6.32
CA PRO A 185 8.64 -14.47 7.20
C PRO A 185 8.87 -13.11 6.53
N ASN A 186 9.21 -13.07 5.23
CA ASN A 186 9.58 -11.83 4.52
C ASN A 186 8.38 -11.10 3.91
N LEU A 187 7.19 -11.70 3.91
CA LEU A 187 5.98 -11.17 3.27
C LEU A 187 5.03 -10.46 4.24
N LEU A 188 5.36 -10.50 5.54
CA LEU A 188 4.60 -9.86 6.61
C LEU A 188 4.87 -8.33 6.72
N ASN A 189 5.72 -7.78 5.84
CA ASN A 189 6.06 -6.36 5.87
C ASN A 189 5.02 -5.52 5.11
N ASN A 190 4.53 -4.47 5.77
CA ASN A 190 3.64 -3.39 5.29
C ASN A 190 2.27 -3.75 4.69
N THR A 191 2.03 -4.99 4.26
CA THR A 191 0.80 -5.38 3.52
C THR A 191 -0.19 -6.23 4.32
N ILE A 192 0.19 -6.75 5.50
CA ILE A 192 -0.67 -7.64 6.31
C ILE A 192 -2.05 -6.99 6.60
N PHE A 193 -2.09 -5.68 6.79
CA PHE A 193 -3.31 -4.94 7.09
C PHE A 193 -4.25 -4.84 5.89
N ASP A 194 -3.72 -4.50 4.71
CA ASP A 194 -4.52 -4.41 3.49
C ASP A 194 -5.12 -5.76 3.12
N ILE A 195 -4.39 -6.85 3.39
CA ILE A 195 -4.84 -8.22 3.17
C ILE A 195 -5.98 -8.59 4.13
N ILE A 196 -5.87 -8.26 5.42
CA ILE A 196 -6.93 -8.47 6.40
C ILE A 196 -8.20 -7.75 5.96
N VAL A 197 -8.10 -6.47 5.62
CA VAL A 197 -9.26 -5.69 5.19
C VAL A 197 -9.86 -6.29 3.91
N PHE A 198 -9.04 -6.66 2.93
CA PHE A 198 -9.50 -7.26 1.68
C PHE A 198 -10.28 -8.57 1.90
N GLU A 199 -9.74 -9.50 2.68
CA GLU A 199 -10.42 -10.78 2.97
C GLU A 199 -11.75 -10.57 3.70
N PHE A 200 -11.79 -9.61 4.63
CA PHE A 200 -13.04 -9.24 5.30
C PHE A 200 -14.09 -8.72 4.31
N MET A 201 -13.69 -7.84 3.40
CA MET A 201 -14.58 -7.23 2.41
C MET A 201 -15.19 -8.28 1.47
N ASN A 202 -14.40 -9.27 1.06
CA ASN A 202 -14.90 -10.37 0.23
C ASN A 202 -15.99 -11.18 0.93
N ARG A 203 -15.87 -11.38 2.25
CA ARG A 203 -16.88 -12.10 3.05
C ARG A 203 -18.18 -11.29 3.15
N ILE A 204 -18.10 -9.99 3.43
CA ILE A 204 -19.30 -9.14 3.55
C ILE A 204 -20.01 -8.96 2.20
N LYS A 205 -19.28 -8.97 1.07
CA LYS A 205 -19.84 -8.74 -0.27
C LYS A 205 -21.11 -9.54 -0.56
N LEU A 206 -21.22 -10.77 -0.04
CA LEU A 206 -22.39 -11.64 -0.21
C LEU A 206 -23.68 -11.03 0.35
N TYR A 207 -23.60 -10.26 1.43
CA TYR A 207 -24.77 -9.66 2.07
C TYR A 207 -25.31 -8.44 1.34
N PHE A 208 -24.52 -7.80 0.48
CA PHE A 208 -25.01 -6.71 -0.39
C PHE A 208 -25.89 -7.23 -1.55
N GLN A 209 -26.12 -8.54 -1.65
CA GLN A 209 -27.01 -9.13 -2.66
C GLN A 209 -28.51 -8.95 -2.37
N ASP A 210 -28.88 -8.47 -1.17
CA ASP A 210 -30.25 -8.13 -0.82
C ASP A 210 -30.65 -6.77 -1.41
N ASP A 211 -31.66 -6.76 -2.28
CA ASP A 211 -32.18 -5.56 -2.94
C ASP A 211 -32.69 -4.51 -1.92
N ASP A 212 -33.20 -4.92 -0.75
CA ASP A 212 -33.65 -4.01 0.30
C ASP A 212 -32.46 -3.29 0.97
N ILE A 213 -31.31 -3.97 1.10
CA ILE A 213 -30.07 -3.36 1.61
C ILE A 213 -29.57 -2.31 0.60
N LEU A 214 -29.54 -2.64 -0.69
CA LEU A 214 -29.09 -1.71 -1.73
C LEU A 214 -30.02 -0.48 -1.84
N GLU A 215 -31.33 -0.71 -1.76
CA GLU A 215 -32.32 0.36 -1.72
C GLU A 215 -32.11 1.25 -0.48
N THR A 216 -31.79 0.68 0.68
CA THR A 216 -31.47 1.43 1.90
C THR A 216 -30.23 2.31 1.71
N ILE A 217 -29.18 1.79 1.06
CA ILE A 217 -27.95 2.55 0.77
C ILE A 217 -28.25 3.75 -0.16
N LYS A 218 -29.03 3.53 -1.22
CA LYS A 218 -29.47 4.61 -2.13
C LYS A 218 -30.14 5.73 -1.34
N ILE A 219 -31.08 5.38 -0.46
CA ILE A 219 -31.84 6.35 0.33
C ILE A 219 -30.97 7.08 1.36
N LEU A 220 -30.06 6.36 2.04
CA LEU A 220 -29.11 6.98 2.95
C LEU A 220 -28.24 8.03 2.23
N LYS A 221 -27.81 7.74 0.99
CA LYS A 221 -27.07 8.68 0.16
C LYS A 221 -27.91 9.92 -0.16
N GLU A 222 -29.18 9.77 -0.57
CA GLU A 222 -30.05 10.90 -0.90
C GLU A 222 -30.31 11.80 0.30
N ILE A 223 -30.60 11.20 1.46
CA ILE A 223 -30.79 11.94 2.71
C ILE A 223 -29.50 12.68 3.05
N PHE A 224 -28.34 12.01 3.03
CA PHE A 224 -27.08 12.62 3.43
C PHE A 224 -26.63 13.74 2.50
N PHE A 225 -26.82 13.60 1.18
CA PHE A 225 -26.47 14.65 0.22
C PHE A 225 -27.37 15.88 0.35
N SER A 226 -28.63 15.68 0.78
CA SER A 226 -29.59 16.76 0.99
C SER A 226 -29.37 17.49 2.31
N VAL A 227 -29.18 16.74 3.41
CA VAL A 227 -29.03 17.29 4.76
C VAL A 227 -27.60 17.81 5.00
N LYS A 228 -26.60 17.25 4.32
CA LYS A 228 -25.17 17.56 4.40
C LYS A 228 -24.49 17.32 5.74
N ASN A 229 -25.24 17.11 6.81
CA ASN A 229 -24.76 16.74 8.14
C ASN A 229 -25.37 15.40 8.56
N TYR A 230 -24.69 14.69 9.47
CA TYR A 230 -25.18 13.47 10.08
C TYR A 230 -25.02 13.57 11.59
N ARG A 231 -26.07 13.20 12.33
CA ARG A 231 -26.10 13.30 13.80
C ARG A 231 -26.32 11.94 14.46
N ALA A 232 -27.42 11.27 14.11
CA ALA A 232 -27.67 9.90 14.49
C ALA A 232 -28.46 9.16 13.40
N LEU A 233 -28.36 7.84 13.36
CA LEU A 233 -29.19 7.01 12.48
C LEU A 233 -30.69 7.14 12.77
N LEU A 234 -31.06 7.45 14.02
CA LEU A 234 -32.45 7.74 14.40
C LEU A 234 -32.98 9.00 13.70
N ASP A 235 -32.15 10.04 13.55
CA ASP A 235 -32.55 11.27 12.86
C ASP A 235 -32.85 11.01 11.36
N TYR A 236 -32.16 10.03 10.77
CA TYR A 236 -32.39 9.61 9.38
C TYR A 236 -33.73 8.91 9.18
N GLN A 237 -34.36 8.37 10.22
CA GLN A 237 -35.70 7.78 10.14
C GLN A 237 -36.76 8.85 9.94
N ASP A 238 -36.60 9.99 10.61
CA ASP A 238 -37.48 11.15 10.43
C ASP A 238 -37.29 11.78 9.05
N TYR A 239 -36.04 11.89 8.59
CA TYR A 239 -35.76 12.33 7.21
C TYR A 239 -36.31 11.35 6.17
N PHE A 240 -36.18 10.03 6.38
CA PHE A 240 -36.78 9.03 5.50
C PHE A 240 -38.29 9.23 5.39
N LYS A 241 -38.98 9.39 6.52
CA LYS A 241 -40.43 9.63 6.55
C LYS A 241 -40.79 10.92 5.81
N LYS A 242 -40.12 12.03 6.15
CA LYS A 242 -40.33 13.35 5.52
C LYS A 242 -40.07 13.31 4.01
N PHE A 243 -38.99 12.67 3.57
CA PHE A 243 -38.60 12.61 2.16
C PHE A 243 -39.52 11.69 1.36
N LYS A 244 -40.01 10.61 1.97
CA LYS A 244 -41.02 9.73 1.38
C LYS A 244 -42.37 10.44 1.25
N GLU A 245 -42.83 11.14 2.29
CA GLU A 245 -44.10 11.88 2.30
C GLU A 245 -44.10 13.07 1.34
N SER A 246 -42.97 13.76 1.18
CA SER A 246 -42.80 14.86 0.22
C SER A 246 -42.54 14.41 -1.22
N GLY A 247 -42.39 13.10 -1.47
CA GLY A 247 -42.09 12.54 -2.78
C GLY A 247 -40.63 12.75 -3.24
N LEU A 248 -39.75 13.27 -2.39
CA LEU A 248 -38.31 13.38 -2.66
C LEU A 248 -37.64 12.01 -2.84
N ILE A 249 -38.18 10.97 -2.20
CA ILE A 249 -37.73 9.59 -2.35
C ILE A 249 -38.92 8.68 -2.66
N THR A 250 -38.82 7.92 -3.74
CA THR A 250 -39.79 6.87 -4.10
C THR A 250 -39.22 5.51 -3.74
N THR A 251 -39.90 4.78 -2.85
CA THR A 251 -39.45 3.45 -2.38
C THR A 251 -40.59 2.63 -1.78
N ASP A 252 -40.49 1.31 -1.95
CA ASP A 252 -41.39 0.33 -1.32
C ASP A 252 -40.95 -0.02 0.12
N LEU A 253 -39.75 0.38 0.53
CA LEU A 253 -39.27 0.15 1.89
C LEU A 253 -40.21 0.78 2.92
N SER A 254 -40.57 -0.01 3.94
CA SER A 254 -41.22 0.51 5.14
C SER A 254 -40.21 1.18 6.06
N LEU A 255 -40.66 2.11 6.91
CA LEU A 255 -39.81 2.74 7.92
C LEU A 255 -39.11 1.69 8.83
N ARG A 256 -39.84 0.63 9.21
CA ARG A 256 -39.30 -0.47 10.03
C ARG A 256 -38.18 -1.20 9.30
N LYS A 257 -38.35 -1.50 8.02
CA LYS A 257 -37.34 -2.21 7.22
C LYS A 257 -36.13 -1.33 6.96
N PHE A 258 -36.33 -0.06 6.57
CA PHE A 258 -35.26 0.93 6.43
C PHE A 258 -34.41 1.03 7.71
N THR A 259 -35.07 1.18 8.86
CA THR A 259 -34.41 1.26 10.17
C THR A 259 -33.60 0.00 10.49
N SER A 260 -34.18 -1.18 10.26
CA SER A 260 -33.50 -2.46 10.48
C SER A 260 -32.26 -2.61 9.60
N ASN A 261 -32.39 -2.27 8.32
CA ASN A 261 -31.32 -2.36 7.33
C ASN A 261 -30.19 -1.37 7.61
N ALA A 262 -30.54 -0.13 8.00
CA ALA A 262 -29.56 0.88 8.35
C ALA A 262 -28.75 0.50 9.61
N ARG A 263 -29.41 -0.09 10.62
CA ARG A 263 -28.72 -0.63 11.81
C ARG A 263 -27.80 -1.79 11.44
N TRP A 264 -28.26 -2.66 10.53
CA TRP A 264 -27.46 -3.76 10.02
C TRP A 264 -26.20 -3.24 9.29
N LEU A 265 -26.34 -2.24 8.41
CA LEU A 265 -25.22 -1.61 7.71
C LEU A 265 -24.20 -1.02 8.67
N ASN A 266 -24.66 -0.28 9.70
CA ASN A 266 -23.78 0.32 10.71
C ASN A 266 -23.02 -0.72 11.55
N LYS A 267 -23.64 -1.89 11.80
CA LYS A 267 -23.03 -2.95 12.63
C LYS A 267 -22.06 -3.84 11.84
N HIS A 268 -22.37 -4.15 10.59
CA HIS A 268 -21.71 -5.22 9.83
C HIS A 268 -20.88 -4.73 8.64
N THR A 269 -20.90 -3.44 8.31
CA THR A 269 -20.23 -2.91 7.11
C THR A 269 -19.44 -1.63 7.41
N PHE A 270 -18.69 -1.15 6.40
CA PHE A 270 -18.00 0.14 6.45
C PHE A 270 -18.80 1.30 5.84
N CYS A 271 -20.07 1.07 5.48
CA CYS A 271 -20.95 2.09 4.92
C CYS A 271 -21.19 3.21 5.95
N ALA A 272 -20.76 4.43 5.63
CA ALA A 272 -20.82 5.58 6.53
C ALA A 272 -20.80 6.90 5.76
N PRO A 273 -21.22 8.01 6.39
CA PRO A 273 -21.05 9.32 5.78
C PRO A 273 -19.55 9.65 5.72
N ASN A 274 -19.09 10.14 4.57
CA ASN A 274 -17.78 10.74 4.44
C ASN A 274 -17.87 12.09 3.72
N TYR A 275 -16.76 12.80 3.59
CA TYR A 275 -16.76 14.08 2.90
C TYR A 275 -15.60 14.19 1.94
N HIS A 276 -15.85 14.81 0.80
CA HIS A 276 -14.82 15.39 -0.01
C HIS A 276 -14.37 16.70 0.62
N LEU A 277 -13.07 16.89 0.77
CA LEU A 277 -12.48 18.17 1.19
C LEU A 277 -11.96 18.89 -0.05
N ASP A 278 -12.38 20.14 -0.19
CA ASP A 278 -11.77 21.06 -1.12
C ASP A 278 -10.51 21.66 -0.51
N TRP A 279 -9.34 21.25 -1.00
CA TRP A 279 -8.05 21.70 -0.48
C TRP A 279 -7.80 23.19 -0.67
N PHE A 280 -8.36 23.80 -1.72
CA PHE A 280 -8.15 25.22 -2.02
C PHE A 280 -8.77 26.12 -0.96
N THR A 281 -9.93 25.72 -0.43
CA THR A 281 -10.64 26.45 0.63
C THR A 281 -9.84 26.59 1.92
N ILE A 282 -8.82 25.75 2.11
CA ILE A 282 -7.90 25.76 3.26
C ILE A 282 -6.45 26.08 2.85
N ASN A 283 -6.27 26.88 1.80
CA ASN A 283 -4.98 27.40 1.34
C ASN A 283 -3.96 26.32 0.92
N MET A 284 -4.44 25.23 0.33
CA MET A 284 -3.64 24.18 -0.29
C MET A 284 -4.08 23.96 -1.74
N ALA A 285 -3.15 23.56 -2.62
CA ALA A 285 -3.46 23.17 -3.98
C ALA A 285 -3.42 21.65 -4.14
N ILE A 286 -4.21 21.15 -5.08
CA ILE A 286 -4.16 19.76 -5.55
C ILE A 286 -3.74 19.73 -7.03
N TYR A 287 -2.81 18.84 -7.36
CA TYR A 287 -2.42 18.59 -8.74
C TYR A 287 -2.35 17.10 -9.03
N ILE A 288 -2.59 16.73 -10.28
CA ILE A 288 -2.26 15.42 -10.84
C ILE A 288 -0.96 15.57 -11.61
N ILE A 289 0.04 14.74 -11.31
CA ILE A 289 1.32 14.75 -12.00
C ILE A 289 1.50 13.48 -12.82
N HIS A 290 1.91 13.65 -14.07
CA HIS A 290 2.34 12.59 -14.96
C HIS A 290 3.86 12.69 -15.15
N ILE A 291 4.59 11.61 -14.88
CA ILE A 291 6.05 11.56 -14.99
C ILE A 291 6.47 10.35 -15.82
N ARG A 292 7.12 10.57 -16.96
CA ARG A 292 7.78 9.54 -17.74
C ARG A 292 9.30 9.70 -17.67
N PHE A 293 9.97 8.73 -17.09
CA PHE A 293 11.43 8.71 -16.98
C PHE A 293 12.09 8.24 -18.27
N HIS A 294 13.27 8.77 -18.55
CA HIS A 294 14.14 8.29 -19.62
C HIS A 294 14.48 6.80 -19.41
N PRO A 295 14.46 5.95 -20.47
CA PRO A 295 14.82 4.53 -20.39
C PRO A 295 16.15 4.17 -19.69
N TYR A 296 17.14 5.06 -19.69
CA TYR A 296 18.44 4.83 -19.04
C TYR A 296 18.43 5.11 -17.53
N CYS A 297 17.36 5.73 -17.02
CA CYS A 297 17.20 5.95 -15.59
C CYS A 297 17.06 4.61 -14.86
N ARG A 298 18.00 4.34 -13.96
CA ARG A 298 17.97 3.12 -13.14
C ARG A 298 16.73 3.12 -12.24
N TRP A 299 16.08 1.96 -12.12
CA TRP A 299 14.89 1.79 -11.30
C TRP A 299 15.06 2.27 -9.85
N ARG A 300 16.25 2.09 -9.27
CA ARG A 300 16.59 2.62 -7.94
C ARG A 300 16.43 4.13 -7.86
N ASN A 301 17.02 4.85 -8.82
CA ASN A 301 17.00 6.31 -8.83
C ASN A 301 15.58 6.84 -9.00
N ILE A 302 14.78 6.16 -9.84
CA ILE A 302 13.36 6.44 -10.01
C ILE A 302 12.60 6.26 -8.69
N LYS A 303 12.79 5.12 -7.99
CA LYS A 303 12.17 4.89 -6.67
C LYS A 303 12.57 5.95 -5.65
N MET A 304 13.84 6.35 -5.63
CA MET A 304 14.35 7.38 -4.72
C MET A 304 13.76 8.76 -5.04
N PHE A 305 13.68 9.12 -6.32
CA PHE A 305 13.00 10.33 -6.77
C PHE A 305 11.56 10.36 -6.26
N ILE A 306 10.80 9.28 -6.50
CA ILE A 306 9.39 9.19 -6.09
C ILE A 306 9.24 9.24 -4.55
N LYS A 307 10.12 8.57 -3.79
CA LYS A 307 10.15 8.60 -2.31
C LYS A 307 10.39 10.02 -1.78
N ASN A 308 11.25 10.79 -2.45
CA ASN A 308 11.71 12.10 -1.97
C ASN A 308 10.93 13.28 -2.58
N LEU A 309 10.08 13.06 -3.58
CA LEU A 309 9.30 14.11 -4.23
C LEU A 309 8.37 14.78 -3.19
N PRO A 310 8.58 16.07 -2.87
CA PRO A 310 7.80 16.73 -1.83
C PRO A 310 6.31 16.71 -2.15
N PHE A 311 5.50 16.44 -1.12
CA PHE A 311 4.03 16.44 -1.19
C PHE A 311 3.41 15.40 -2.14
N PHE A 312 4.19 14.48 -2.71
CA PHE A 312 3.67 13.45 -3.59
C PHE A 312 2.90 12.37 -2.85
N LEU A 313 1.77 11.96 -3.43
CA LEU A 313 0.83 10.98 -2.90
C LEU A 313 0.45 9.97 -3.98
N TRP A 314 0.28 8.72 -3.56
CA TRP A 314 -0.33 7.64 -4.33
C TRP A 314 0.26 7.42 -5.73
N SER A 315 1.50 6.90 -5.79
CA SER A 315 2.15 6.57 -7.06
C SER A 315 1.47 5.39 -7.77
N GLN A 316 0.98 5.60 -8.98
CA GLN A 316 0.46 4.57 -9.88
C GLN A 316 1.51 4.32 -10.96
N LEU A 317 2.11 3.13 -10.97
CA LEU A 317 3.15 2.76 -11.92
C LEU A 317 2.55 2.11 -13.17
N SER A 318 2.99 2.58 -14.33
CA SER A 318 2.91 1.85 -15.59
C SER A 318 4.30 1.65 -16.19
N SER A 319 4.45 0.60 -17.00
CA SER A 319 5.71 0.29 -17.69
C SER A 319 5.49 0.30 -19.19
N PHE A 320 6.37 1.03 -19.89
CA PHE A 320 6.32 1.19 -21.33
C PHE A 320 7.71 0.95 -21.93
N GLY A 321 7.93 -0.22 -22.53
CA GLY A 321 9.28 -0.63 -22.95
C GLY A 321 10.25 -0.60 -21.76
N TYR A 322 11.40 0.08 -21.95
CA TYR A 322 12.33 0.36 -20.84
C TYR A 322 11.98 1.61 -20.04
N ALA A 323 11.15 2.52 -20.56
CA ALA A 323 10.68 3.68 -19.82
C ALA A 323 9.72 3.27 -18.67
N ARG A 324 9.66 4.13 -17.65
CA ARG A 324 8.75 3.98 -16.51
C ARG A 324 7.91 5.23 -16.40
N GLU A 325 6.63 5.03 -16.17
CA GLU A 325 5.62 6.07 -16.19
C GLU A 325 4.85 6.04 -14.88
N PHE A 326 4.63 7.22 -14.30
CA PHE A 326 3.96 7.38 -13.03
C PHE A 326 2.87 8.43 -13.13
N PHE A 327 1.72 8.09 -12.56
CA PHE A 327 0.69 9.05 -12.20
C PHE A 327 0.62 9.16 -10.69
N GLY A 328 0.30 10.35 -10.18
CA GLY A 328 0.00 10.52 -8.77
C GLY A 328 -0.56 11.90 -8.47
N TYR A 329 -0.79 12.15 -7.19
CA TYR A 329 -1.39 13.39 -6.71
C TYR A 329 -0.36 14.18 -5.91
N LEU A 330 -0.37 15.50 -6.06
CA LEU A 330 0.36 16.42 -5.19
C LEU A 330 -0.69 17.21 -4.42
N ILE A 331 -0.60 17.19 -3.08
CA ILE A 331 -1.43 18.05 -2.23
C ILE A 331 -0.47 18.92 -1.43
N ILE A 332 -0.37 20.19 -1.80
CA ILE A 332 0.74 21.08 -1.47
C ILE A 332 0.22 22.40 -0.90
N PRO A 333 0.80 22.95 0.18
CA PRO A 333 0.45 24.30 0.61
C PRO A 333 0.75 25.33 -0.48
N ASN A 334 -0.12 26.34 -0.63
CA ASN A 334 0.03 27.34 -1.70
C ASN A 334 1.39 28.06 -1.65
N SER A 335 2.00 28.17 -0.47
CA SER A 335 3.34 28.75 -0.28
C SER A 335 4.46 28.02 -1.03
N TYR A 336 4.28 26.74 -1.41
CA TYR A 336 5.29 25.95 -2.14
C TYR A 336 4.99 25.76 -3.63
N VAL A 337 3.85 26.23 -4.14
CA VAL A 337 3.45 26.00 -5.55
C VAL A 337 4.47 26.58 -6.52
N LYS A 338 4.99 27.78 -6.22
CA LYS A 338 6.04 28.41 -7.04
C LYS A 338 7.31 27.57 -7.14
N ASP A 339 7.75 26.98 -6.03
CA ASP A 339 8.95 26.14 -5.99
C ASP A 339 8.75 24.82 -6.73
N LEU A 340 7.54 24.26 -6.67
CA LEU A 340 7.15 23.10 -7.47
C LEU A 340 7.29 23.42 -8.96
N LEU A 341 6.68 24.50 -9.45
CA LEU A 341 6.73 24.90 -10.87
C LEU A 341 8.17 25.12 -11.35
N GLN A 342 8.97 25.86 -10.59
CA GLN A 342 10.39 26.06 -10.89
C GLN A 342 11.19 24.74 -10.91
N SER A 343 10.81 23.79 -10.06
CA SER A 343 11.46 22.48 -10.03
C SER A 343 11.07 21.64 -11.24
N LEU A 344 9.83 21.73 -11.72
CA LEU A 344 9.39 21.05 -12.95
C LEU A 344 10.13 21.56 -14.19
N GLU A 345 10.34 22.88 -14.30
CA GLU A 345 11.17 23.48 -15.35
C GLU A 345 12.61 22.95 -15.29
N PHE A 346 13.21 22.98 -14.09
CA PHE A 346 14.53 22.40 -13.87
C PHE A 346 14.60 20.92 -14.28
N PHE A 347 13.56 20.13 -14.04
CA PHE A 347 13.52 18.71 -14.43
C PHE A 347 13.53 18.52 -15.94
N LYS A 348 12.79 19.35 -16.70
CA LYS A 348 12.78 19.29 -18.17
C LYS A 348 14.20 19.48 -18.75
N ASP A 349 15.00 20.36 -18.16
CA ASP A 349 16.37 20.64 -18.63
C ASP A 349 17.40 19.53 -18.33
N THR A 350 17.08 18.59 -17.43
CA THR A 350 18.03 17.51 -17.06
C THR A 350 18.12 16.38 -18.07
N GLY A 351 17.09 16.19 -18.90
CA GLY A 351 16.93 15.03 -19.78
C GLY A 351 16.66 13.70 -19.07
N PHE A 352 16.54 13.66 -17.74
CA PHE A 352 16.16 12.44 -16.99
C PHE A 352 14.70 12.04 -17.19
N PHE A 353 13.88 12.98 -17.65
CA PHE A 353 12.45 12.84 -17.87
C PHE A 353 12.17 13.04 -19.35
N ASN A 354 11.49 12.08 -19.96
CA ASN A 354 10.94 12.24 -21.31
C ASN A 354 9.68 13.10 -21.29
N GLU A 355 8.92 13.03 -20.19
CA GLU A 355 7.70 13.80 -20.01
C GLU A 355 7.53 14.09 -18.52
N ILE A 356 7.19 15.32 -18.17
CA ILE A 356 6.74 15.68 -16.84
C ILE A 356 5.71 16.79 -16.94
N THR A 357 4.47 16.44 -16.62
CA THR A 357 3.32 17.32 -16.82
C THR A 357 2.50 17.41 -15.55
N LEU A 358 2.08 18.63 -15.23
CA LEU A 358 1.27 18.95 -14.07
C LEU A 358 -0.11 19.38 -14.54
N TYR A 359 -1.14 18.81 -13.94
CA TYR A 359 -2.53 19.11 -14.24
C TYR A 359 -3.26 19.56 -12.97
N GLU A 360 -3.99 20.66 -13.07
CA GLU A 360 -4.88 21.16 -12.03
C GLU A 360 -6.29 20.61 -12.24
N PRO A 361 -6.91 19.94 -11.26
CA PRO A 361 -8.26 19.45 -11.40
C PRO A 361 -9.28 20.58 -11.19
N GLU A 362 -10.25 20.68 -12.10
CA GLU A 362 -11.34 21.66 -12.02
C GLU A 362 -12.63 21.02 -11.50
N THR A 363 -12.97 19.84 -12.03
CA THR A 363 -14.16 19.11 -11.64
C THR A 363 -13.82 17.64 -11.42
N MET A 364 -14.50 17.03 -10.47
CA MET A 364 -14.30 15.65 -10.05
C MET A 364 -15.61 14.89 -10.09
N HIS A 365 -15.59 13.73 -10.74
CA HIS A 365 -16.71 12.82 -10.88
C HIS A 365 -16.38 11.45 -10.30
N TYR A 366 -17.27 10.94 -9.45
CA TYR A 366 -17.26 9.57 -8.98
C TYR A 366 -18.56 8.88 -9.33
N TYR A 367 -18.43 7.63 -9.74
CA TYR A 367 -19.54 6.78 -10.08
C TYR A 367 -19.39 5.41 -9.42
N LEU A 368 -20.49 4.87 -8.91
CA LEU A 368 -20.61 3.52 -8.41
C LEU A 368 -21.95 2.93 -8.85
N ASN A 369 -21.91 1.78 -9.51
CA ASN A 369 -23.10 1.07 -9.95
C ASN A 369 -23.44 -0.05 -8.96
N LEU A 370 -24.45 0.18 -8.11
CA LEU A 370 -24.87 -0.81 -7.13
C LEU A 370 -25.51 -2.07 -7.74
N ASN A 371 -25.89 -2.04 -9.03
CA ASN A 371 -26.43 -3.24 -9.69
C ASN A 371 -25.43 -4.41 -9.69
N TYR A 372 -24.12 -4.15 -9.62
CA TYR A 372 -23.08 -5.19 -9.54
C TYR A 372 -23.09 -5.97 -8.21
N TYR A 373 -23.82 -5.51 -7.21
CA TYR A 373 -24.00 -6.23 -5.95
C TYR A 373 -25.18 -7.18 -5.96
N ARG A 374 -26.09 -7.07 -6.93
CA ARG A 374 -27.37 -7.81 -6.91
C ARG A 374 -27.15 -9.30 -7.20
N LYS A 375 -28.04 -10.14 -6.66
CA LYS A 375 -28.01 -11.59 -6.92
C LYS A 375 -28.19 -11.96 -8.41
N LEU A 376 -28.91 -11.13 -9.18
CA LEU A 376 -29.16 -11.32 -10.63
C LEU A 376 -27.90 -11.15 -11.50
N THR A 377 -26.87 -10.51 -10.95
CA THR A 377 -25.48 -10.56 -11.42
C THR A 377 -24.77 -11.71 -10.73
N GLU A 378 -25.09 -12.94 -11.09
CA GLU A 378 -24.25 -14.07 -10.68
C GLU A 378 -22.80 -13.76 -11.03
N MET A 379 -21.95 -13.95 -10.02
CA MET A 379 -20.58 -13.48 -9.92
C MET A 379 -19.86 -13.72 -11.24
N ASP A 380 -19.54 -12.62 -11.94
CA ASP A 380 -18.69 -12.55 -13.14
C ASP A 380 -19.33 -12.11 -14.46
N LYS A 381 -20.57 -11.63 -14.51
CA LYS A 381 -21.08 -10.97 -15.73
C LYS A 381 -20.91 -9.46 -15.68
N ILE A 382 -20.36 -8.89 -16.76
CA ILE A 382 -20.42 -7.45 -17.03
C ILE A 382 -21.87 -7.07 -17.32
N LEU A 383 -22.37 -6.02 -16.66
CA LEU A 383 -23.72 -5.54 -16.85
C LEU A 383 -23.88 -4.71 -18.12
N HIS A 384 -25.11 -4.66 -18.62
CA HIS A 384 -25.54 -3.71 -19.65
C HIS A 384 -26.84 -3.04 -19.19
N SER A 385 -26.98 -1.75 -19.48
CA SER A 385 -28.12 -0.93 -19.01
C SER A 385 -29.46 -1.36 -19.62
N GLN A 386 -29.45 -2.07 -20.75
CA GLN A 386 -30.66 -2.61 -21.39
C GLN A 386 -31.07 -4.00 -20.85
N ARG A 387 -30.29 -4.61 -19.95
CA ARG A 387 -30.61 -5.94 -19.42
C ARG A 387 -31.89 -5.88 -18.57
N LYS A 388 -32.78 -6.86 -18.75
CA LYS A 388 -34.00 -6.98 -17.94
C LYS A 388 -33.64 -7.03 -16.44
N GLY A 389 -34.25 -6.13 -15.67
CA GLY A 389 -34.02 -5.99 -14.24
C GLY A 389 -32.90 -5.00 -13.87
N TYR A 390 -32.15 -4.43 -14.81
CA TYR A 390 -31.21 -3.33 -14.51
C TYR A 390 -31.96 -2.11 -13.96
N ARG A 391 -31.43 -1.50 -12.90
CA ARG A 391 -32.04 -0.36 -12.22
C ARG A 391 -31.12 0.86 -12.31
N LYS A 392 -31.47 1.83 -13.17
CA LYS A 392 -30.70 3.07 -13.32
C LYS A 392 -30.63 3.90 -12.04
N ASP A 393 -31.64 3.80 -11.18
CA ASP A 393 -31.67 4.50 -9.89
C ASP A 393 -30.68 3.94 -8.85
N LEU A 394 -30.03 2.81 -9.14
CA LEU A 394 -28.93 2.24 -8.36
C LEU A 394 -27.54 2.70 -8.83
N GLU A 395 -27.48 3.60 -9.80
CA GLU A 395 -26.25 4.27 -10.24
C GLU A 395 -26.00 5.51 -9.36
N LEU A 396 -25.00 5.44 -8.49
CA LEU A 396 -24.66 6.52 -7.57
C LEU A 396 -23.60 7.42 -8.21
N ILE A 397 -23.92 8.72 -8.31
CA ILE A 397 -23.02 9.73 -8.86
C ILE A 397 -22.72 10.78 -7.80
N PHE A 398 -21.45 11.14 -7.67
CA PHE A 398 -20.98 12.30 -6.93
C PHE A 398 -20.19 13.19 -7.88
N LYS A 399 -20.58 14.47 -7.95
CA LYS A 399 -19.90 15.51 -8.73
C LYS A 399 -19.55 16.65 -7.77
N THR A 400 -18.32 17.15 -7.88
CA THR A 400 -17.91 18.37 -7.17
C THR A 400 -16.94 19.19 -8.03
N ASN A 401 -16.97 20.51 -7.85
CA ASN A 401 -16.07 21.44 -8.50
C ASN A 401 -15.05 21.94 -7.48
N TYR A 402 -13.77 21.91 -7.84
CA TYR A 402 -12.72 22.54 -7.05
C TYR A 402 -12.87 24.05 -7.13
N GLN A 403 -12.87 24.65 -5.96
CA GLN A 403 -13.06 26.08 -5.77
C GLN A 403 -11.70 26.76 -5.84
N LYS A 404 -11.67 28.05 -6.18
CA LYS A 404 -10.42 28.82 -6.28
C LYS A 404 -10.26 29.88 -5.19
N GLU A 405 -11.19 29.90 -4.23
CA GLU A 405 -11.22 30.85 -3.12
C GLU A 405 -10.83 30.18 -1.81
N VAL A 406 -9.95 30.85 -1.05
CA VAL A 406 -9.61 30.45 0.31
C VAL A 406 -10.71 30.95 1.24
N VAL A 407 -11.33 30.04 1.98
CA VAL A 407 -12.46 30.34 2.89
C VAL A 407 -11.98 30.39 4.33
N LEU A 408 -11.11 29.44 4.70
CA LEU A 408 -10.62 29.29 6.05
C LEU A 408 -9.11 29.48 6.07
N GLU A 409 -8.68 30.72 6.26
CA GLU A 409 -7.26 31.08 6.33
C GLU A 409 -6.56 30.50 7.56
N LYS A 410 -7.29 30.43 8.70
CA LYS A 410 -6.76 29.94 9.98
C LYS A 410 -7.53 28.72 10.48
N LEU A 411 -6.86 27.58 10.44
CA LEU A 411 -7.30 26.32 11.03
C LEU A 411 -6.74 26.16 12.44
N SER A 412 -7.58 25.79 13.40
CA SER A 412 -7.12 25.26 14.68
C SER A 412 -6.71 23.78 14.56
N LEU A 413 -6.00 23.26 15.57
CA LEU A 413 -5.64 21.83 15.62
C LEU A 413 -6.88 20.93 15.57
N LEU A 414 -7.96 21.34 16.24
CA LEU A 414 -9.23 20.65 16.22
C LEU A 414 -9.84 20.62 14.81
N ASP A 415 -9.78 21.72 14.05
CA ASP A 415 -10.29 21.77 12.68
C ASP A 415 -9.57 20.77 11.78
N PHE A 416 -8.23 20.74 11.82
CA PHE A 416 -7.44 19.76 11.06
C PHE A 416 -7.79 18.31 11.40
N ILE A 417 -7.97 17.99 12.69
CA ILE A 417 -8.31 16.62 13.11
C ILE A 417 -9.73 16.25 12.63
N ILE A 418 -10.69 17.18 12.67
CA ILE A 418 -12.03 16.97 12.12
C ILE A 418 -11.94 16.73 10.61
N LEU A 419 -11.26 17.60 9.87
CA LEU A 419 -11.07 17.48 8.42
C LEU A 419 -10.31 16.20 8.02
N ASP A 420 -9.38 15.72 8.84
CA ASP A 420 -8.72 14.44 8.63
C ASP A 420 -9.70 13.27 8.82
N ARG A 421 -10.55 13.31 9.85
CA ARG A 421 -11.50 12.23 10.13
C ARG A 421 -12.65 12.15 9.13
N VAL A 422 -13.22 13.26 8.69
CA VAL A 422 -14.36 13.26 7.73
C VAL A 422 -14.03 12.66 6.36
N ARG A 423 -12.77 12.75 5.94
CA ARG A 423 -12.30 12.23 4.64
C ARG A 423 -12.04 10.72 4.65
N ASN A 424 -11.87 10.14 5.83
CA ASN A 424 -11.49 8.76 6.00
C ASN A 424 -12.71 7.83 6.05
N LEU A 425 -12.51 6.58 5.62
CA LEU A 425 -13.52 5.51 5.73
C LEU A 425 -13.98 5.33 7.18
N SER A 426 -15.20 4.84 7.38
CA SER A 426 -15.86 4.58 8.67
C SER A 426 -15.03 3.87 9.74
N VAL A 427 -14.01 3.09 9.33
CA VAL A 427 -13.05 2.48 10.24
C VAL A 427 -12.32 3.53 11.08
N THR A 428 -12.03 4.70 10.49
CA THR A 428 -11.33 5.79 11.16
C THR A 428 -12.04 7.12 11.15
N GLY A 429 -12.99 7.30 10.23
CA GLY A 429 -13.81 8.47 10.16
C GLY A 429 -14.99 8.42 11.13
N PHE A 430 -15.80 9.47 11.02
CA PHE A 430 -17.03 9.54 11.77
C PHE A 430 -18.09 8.57 11.19
N GLY A 431 -18.86 7.92 12.06
CA GLY A 431 -19.91 6.98 11.67
C GLY A 431 -21.28 7.42 12.17
N PHE A 432 -22.36 6.81 11.64
CA PHE A 432 -23.74 7.23 11.89
C PHE A 432 -24.20 7.23 13.37
N GLU A 433 -23.56 6.48 14.27
CA GLU A 433 -24.02 6.34 15.68
C GLU A 433 -22.98 6.70 16.76
N ARG A 434 -21.94 7.46 16.42
CA ARG A 434 -20.71 7.47 17.24
C ARG A 434 -20.50 8.70 18.14
N ARG A 435 -21.50 9.32 18.76
CA ARG A 435 -21.27 10.60 19.50
C ARG A 435 -20.21 10.49 20.61
N GLU A 436 -20.36 9.56 21.55
CA GLU A 436 -19.39 9.44 22.66
C GLU A 436 -18.04 8.86 22.23
N SER A 437 -18.07 7.82 21.38
CA SER A 437 -16.84 7.19 20.88
C SER A 437 -16.05 8.14 19.99
N THR A 438 -16.71 8.97 19.18
CA THR A 438 -16.09 10.03 18.37
C THR A 438 -15.42 11.06 19.24
N LEU A 439 -16.07 11.55 20.31
CA LEU A 439 -15.48 12.57 21.17
C LEU A 439 -14.26 12.03 21.91
N LYS A 440 -14.34 10.79 22.41
CA LYS A 440 -13.21 10.11 23.06
C LYS A 440 -12.05 9.94 22.08
N ASP A 441 -12.34 9.48 20.87
CA ASP A 441 -11.38 9.31 19.79
C ASP A 441 -10.72 10.64 19.40
N LEU A 442 -11.50 11.71 19.26
CA LEU A 442 -11.03 13.02 18.81
C LEU A 442 -10.18 13.70 19.89
N LYS A 443 -10.59 13.62 21.16
CA LYS A 443 -9.77 14.06 22.30
C LYS A 443 -8.46 13.28 22.37
N SER A 444 -8.53 11.96 22.13
CA SER A 444 -7.35 11.10 22.07
C SER A 444 -6.40 11.53 20.95
N ASP A 445 -6.90 11.80 19.75
CA ASP A 445 -6.08 12.27 18.62
C ASP A 445 -5.44 13.63 18.87
N LEU A 446 -6.17 14.54 19.49
CA LEU A 446 -5.65 15.86 19.87
C LEU A 446 -4.50 15.73 20.88
N LEU A 447 -4.69 14.92 21.93
CA LEU A 447 -3.64 14.68 22.92
C LEU A 447 -2.45 13.91 22.32
N LYS A 448 -2.70 12.96 21.42
CA LYS A 448 -1.66 12.24 20.69
C LYS A 448 -0.83 13.18 19.82
N GLU A 449 -1.45 14.12 19.11
CA GLU A 449 -0.71 15.08 18.29
C GLU A 449 0.17 15.99 19.15
N ILE A 450 -0.36 16.53 20.25
CA ILE A 450 0.43 17.35 21.18
C ILE A 450 1.58 16.53 21.76
N SER A 451 1.31 15.29 22.17
CA SER A 451 2.33 14.37 22.71
C SER A 451 3.38 14.02 21.67
N TYR A 452 2.98 13.80 20.41
CA TYR A 452 3.88 13.52 19.30
C TYR A 452 4.83 14.71 19.06
N GLN A 453 4.31 15.93 19.01
CA GLN A 453 5.12 17.14 18.84
C GLN A 453 6.07 17.39 20.03
N LYS A 454 5.61 17.13 21.27
CA LYS A 454 6.46 17.17 22.48
C LYS A 454 7.57 16.12 22.42
N ASN A 455 7.24 14.90 21.98
CA ASN A 455 8.20 13.81 21.87
C ASN A 455 9.33 14.11 20.86
N ILE A 456 9.06 14.82 19.76
CA ILE A 456 10.11 15.26 18.82
C ILE A 456 11.17 16.12 19.54
N ILE A 457 10.76 17.01 20.46
CA ILE A 457 11.68 17.85 21.23
C ILE A 457 12.45 17.05 22.27
N VAL A 458 11.78 16.15 22.99
CA VAL A 458 12.43 15.27 23.97
C VAL A 458 13.46 14.38 23.27
N GLN A 459 13.11 13.80 22.12
CA GLN A 459 14.05 13.02 21.31
C GLN A 459 15.23 13.86 20.83
N LEU A 460 14.99 15.12 20.41
CA LEU A 460 16.09 16.02 20.03
C LEU A 460 17.03 16.28 21.21
N ARG A 461 16.52 16.54 22.42
CA ARG A 461 17.32 16.68 23.64
C ARG A 461 18.16 15.44 23.89
N ASN A 462 17.52 14.27 23.99
CA ASN A 462 18.20 13.00 24.26
C ASN A 462 19.26 12.64 23.20
N VAL A 463 19.03 12.98 21.94
CA VAL A 463 20.02 12.77 20.88
C VAL A 463 21.20 13.73 21.03
N LEU A 464 20.94 15.01 21.29
CA LEU A 464 21.99 16.02 21.47
C LEU A 464 22.82 15.75 22.73
N ASP A 465 22.20 15.36 23.83
CA ASP A 465 22.87 14.96 25.07
C ASP A 465 23.84 13.80 24.82
N ARG A 466 23.41 12.75 24.09
CA ARG A 466 24.30 11.65 23.68
C ARG A 466 25.48 12.11 22.82
N PHE A 467 25.30 13.13 21.97
CA PHE A 467 26.42 13.74 21.23
C PHE A 467 27.36 14.54 22.13
N TYR A 468 26.86 15.20 23.17
CA TYR A 468 27.69 15.93 24.14
C TYR A 468 28.44 14.99 25.08
N GLU A 469 27.83 13.88 25.46
CA GLU A 469 28.45 12.79 26.25
C GLU A 469 29.49 12.00 25.46
N SER A 470 29.40 12.00 24.12
CA SER A 470 30.31 11.27 23.21
C SER A 470 31.02 12.22 22.23
N PRO A 471 32.05 12.96 22.65
CA PRO A 471 32.79 13.90 21.79
C PRO A 471 33.33 13.27 20.50
N ASP A 472 33.73 11.99 20.56
CA ASP A 472 34.24 11.26 19.39
C ASP A 472 33.15 11.02 18.34
N PHE A 473 31.92 10.67 18.76
CA PHE A 473 30.78 10.51 17.84
C PHE A 473 30.41 11.84 17.20
N LYS A 474 30.42 12.93 18.00
CA LYS A 474 30.17 14.28 17.50
C LYS A 474 31.21 14.69 16.45
N LYS A 475 32.50 14.48 16.74
CA LYS A 475 33.59 14.78 15.80
C LYS A 475 33.50 13.96 14.51
N LYS A 476 33.32 12.64 14.62
CA LYS A 476 33.11 11.76 13.44
C LYS A 476 31.91 12.20 12.61
N PHE A 477 30.81 12.59 13.25
CA PHE A 477 29.64 13.08 12.55
C PHE A 477 29.90 14.42 11.85
N PHE A 478 30.65 15.33 12.46
CA PHE A 478 31.08 16.58 11.82
C PHE A 478 31.97 16.33 10.61
N ASP A 479 32.91 15.41 10.72
CA ASP A 479 33.77 15.00 9.60
C ASP A 479 32.93 14.38 8.47
N LEU A 480 31.91 13.58 8.80
CA LEU A 480 30.94 13.04 7.84
C LEU A 480 30.12 14.14 7.18
N LEU A 481 29.57 15.09 7.94
CA LEU A 481 28.83 16.23 7.39
C LEU A 481 29.72 17.07 6.46
N GLN A 482 30.95 17.36 6.87
CA GLN A 482 31.91 18.17 6.11
C GLN A 482 32.34 17.48 4.82
N SER A 483 32.69 16.19 4.88
CA SER A 483 33.06 15.39 3.70
C SER A 483 31.91 15.19 2.70
N ASN A 484 30.65 15.38 3.14
CA ASN A 484 29.45 15.18 2.34
C ASN A 484 28.65 16.45 2.04
N GLN A 485 29.15 17.67 2.31
CA GLN A 485 28.43 18.93 2.04
C GLN A 485 27.99 19.11 0.57
N ARG A 486 28.70 18.49 -0.36
CA ARG A 486 28.37 18.51 -1.79
C ARG A 486 27.08 17.75 -2.12
N TYR A 487 26.68 16.79 -1.28
CA TYR A 487 25.46 16.02 -1.46
C TYR A 487 24.27 16.75 -0.82
N SER A 488 23.09 16.48 -1.34
CA SER A 488 21.84 16.89 -0.71
C SER A 488 21.62 16.17 0.61
N PHE A 489 20.85 16.81 1.48
CA PHE A 489 20.38 16.22 2.73
C PHE A 489 19.64 14.90 2.51
N PHE A 490 18.74 14.83 1.52
CA PHE A 490 17.98 13.60 1.25
C PHE A 490 18.89 12.44 0.86
N THR A 491 19.89 12.70 0.00
CA THR A 491 20.88 11.68 -0.39
C THR A 491 21.76 11.29 0.79
N PHE A 492 22.17 12.24 1.63
CA PHE A 492 23.00 11.98 2.79
C PHE A 492 22.26 11.17 3.87
N LYS A 493 21.03 11.54 4.20
CA LYS A 493 20.18 10.77 5.14
C LYS A 493 19.99 9.33 4.66
N GLU A 494 19.65 9.14 3.39
CA GLU A 494 19.45 7.81 2.81
C GLU A 494 20.75 6.97 2.83
N TYR A 495 21.92 7.61 2.63
CA TYR A 495 23.21 6.95 2.76
C TYR A 495 23.44 6.42 4.19
N ILE A 496 23.14 7.24 5.21
CA ILE A 496 23.24 6.84 6.62
C ILE A 496 22.22 5.74 6.97
N GLU A 497 20.97 5.86 6.50
CA GLU A 497 19.90 4.87 6.68
C GLU A 497 20.32 3.49 6.12
N GLN A 498 20.89 3.47 4.92
CA GLN A 498 21.39 2.23 4.29
C GLN A 498 22.53 1.57 5.07
N ILE A 499 23.42 2.36 5.69
CA ILE A 499 24.48 1.82 6.56
C ILE A 499 23.86 1.16 7.79
N VAL A 500 22.93 1.85 8.47
CA VAL A 500 22.26 1.34 9.68
C VAL A 500 21.51 0.04 9.39
N GLU A 501 20.70 0.00 8.34
CA GLU A 501 19.93 -1.20 7.96
C GLU A 501 20.86 -2.37 7.62
N SER A 502 21.94 -2.10 6.89
CA SER A 502 22.88 -3.14 6.49
C SER A 502 23.67 -3.71 7.67
N LEU A 503 24.13 -2.85 8.59
CA LEU A 503 24.79 -3.28 9.82
C LEU A 503 23.85 -4.08 10.71
N LYS A 504 22.59 -3.64 10.82
CA LYS A 504 21.56 -4.37 11.56
C LYS A 504 21.36 -5.78 10.98
N LEU A 505 21.19 -5.91 9.67
CA LEU A 505 21.01 -7.22 9.03
C LEU A 505 22.24 -8.10 9.21
N ALA A 506 23.44 -7.56 8.98
CA ALA A 506 24.69 -8.29 9.18
C ALA A 506 24.79 -8.83 10.61
N ARG A 507 24.52 -7.99 11.61
CA ARG A 507 24.49 -8.36 13.02
C ARG A 507 23.46 -9.45 13.31
N GLU A 508 22.26 -9.37 12.74
CA GLU A 508 21.22 -10.39 12.89
C GLU A 508 21.62 -11.73 12.28
N ILE A 509 22.22 -11.73 11.09
CA ILE A 509 22.70 -12.96 10.42
C ILE A 509 23.81 -13.60 11.25
N LEU A 510 24.81 -12.83 11.68
CA LEU A 510 25.94 -13.32 12.46
C LEU A 510 25.51 -13.84 13.84
N LYS A 511 24.53 -13.20 14.49
CA LYS A 511 23.95 -13.69 15.75
C LYS A 511 23.19 -15.01 15.57
N ARG A 512 22.46 -15.17 14.47
CA ARG A 512 21.65 -16.37 14.19
C ARG A 512 22.46 -17.56 13.68
N ASN A 513 23.69 -17.32 13.21
CA ASN A 513 24.54 -18.35 12.62
C ASN A 513 25.93 -18.32 13.28
N PRO A 514 26.08 -18.87 14.50
CA PRO A 514 27.37 -18.87 15.23
C PRO A 514 28.48 -19.65 14.52
N SER A 515 28.12 -20.52 13.56
CA SER A 515 29.05 -21.26 12.71
C SER A 515 29.80 -20.39 11.72
N ILE A 516 29.39 -19.13 11.52
CA ILE A 516 30.14 -18.16 10.73
C ILE A 516 31.22 -17.54 11.61
N THR A 517 32.47 -17.91 11.36
CA THR A 517 33.61 -17.58 12.24
C THR A 517 34.49 -16.46 11.73
N ASP A 518 34.34 -16.06 10.46
CA ASP A 518 35.25 -15.11 9.81
C ASP A 518 34.58 -14.40 8.63
N PRO A 519 35.17 -13.31 8.11
CA PRO A 519 34.60 -12.56 6.98
C PRO A 519 34.43 -13.39 5.69
N VAL A 520 35.29 -14.38 5.45
CA VAL A 520 35.23 -15.21 4.23
C VAL A 520 34.07 -16.19 4.33
N SER A 521 33.92 -16.88 5.48
CA SER A 521 32.77 -17.73 5.74
C SER A 521 31.45 -16.95 5.74
N PHE A 522 31.43 -15.69 6.19
CA PHE A 522 30.26 -14.83 6.07
C PHE A 522 29.91 -14.57 4.59
N LYS A 523 30.91 -14.17 3.79
CA LYS A 523 30.71 -13.91 2.35
C LYS A 523 30.23 -15.15 1.60
N ASP A 524 30.77 -16.32 1.92
CA ASP A 524 30.36 -17.59 1.34
C ASP A 524 28.96 -18.01 1.79
N PHE A 525 28.60 -17.78 3.05
CA PHE A 525 27.24 -18.00 3.55
C PHE A 525 26.22 -17.13 2.83
N ILE A 526 26.50 -15.82 2.69
CA ILE A 526 25.65 -14.89 1.94
C ILE A 526 25.49 -15.31 0.47
N LYS A 527 26.55 -15.82 -0.15
CA LYS A 527 26.51 -16.31 -1.54
C LYS A 527 25.74 -17.63 -1.67
N LYS A 528 25.96 -18.59 -0.77
CA LYS A 528 25.31 -19.91 -0.78
C LYS A 528 23.81 -19.86 -0.48
N MET A 529 23.40 -19.02 0.47
CA MET A 529 22.00 -18.88 0.87
C MET A 529 21.19 -18.00 -0.09
N GLY A 530 21.77 -17.53 -1.20
CA GLY A 530 21.14 -16.51 -2.04
C GLY A 530 20.93 -15.17 -1.32
N ILE A 531 21.43 -14.99 -0.09
CA ILE A 531 21.23 -13.74 0.65
C ILE A 531 21.96 -12.58 -0.05
N SER A 532 22.89 -12.85 -0.96
CA SER A 532 23.47 -11.82 -1.84
C SER A 532 22.42 -11.09 -2.68
N THR A 533 21.40 -11.80 -3.22
CA THR A 533 20.28 -11.14 -3.90
C THR A 533 19.39 -10.42 -2.90
N VAL A 534 19.18 -10.94 -1.69
CA VAL A 534 18.50 -10.21 -0.58
C VAL A 534 19.27 -8.95 -0.13
N PHE A 535 20.60 -8.96 -0.10
CA PHE A 535 21.42 -7.76 0.18
C PHE A 535 21.37 -6.77 -0.99
N HIS A 536 21.26 -7.26 -2.24
CA HIS A 536 21.10 -6.43 -3.42
C HIS A 536 19.66 -5.91 -3.64
N GLU A 537 18.63 -6.66 -3.24
CA GLU A 537 17.21 -6.41 -3.48
C GLU A 537 16.48 -5.83 -2.25
N ASN A 538 16.82 -6.28 -1.02
CA ASN A 538 16.22 -5.79 0.24
C ASN A 538 17.06 -4.71 0.94
N LEU A 539 18.37 -4.61 0.70
CA LEU A 539 19.24 -3.60 1.34
C LEU A 539 19.83 -2.56 0.38
N ASN A 540 19.41 -2.52 -0.88
CA ASN A 540 19.87 -1.51 -1.82
C ASN A 540 21.42 -1.36 -1.84
N LEU A 541 22.22 -2.43 -1.72
CA LEU A 541 23.69 -2.37 -1.71
C LEU A 541 24.35 -1.97 -3.05
N ASN A 542 23.61 -1.38 -4.00
CA ASN A 542 24.16 -0.85 -5.25
C ASN A 542 25.04 0.41 -5.04
N ASN A 543 25.10 0.95 -3.83
CA ASN A 543 26.05 2.01 -3.49
C ASN A 543 27.39 1.36 -3.14
N GLN A 544 28.34 1.45 -4.09
CA GLN A 544 29.68 0.89 -3.95
C GLN A 544 30.36 1.33 -2.64
N ARG A 545 30.16 2.58 -2.19
CA ARG A 545 30.73 3.06 -0.92
C ARG A 545 30.16 2.35 0.29
N VAL A 546 28.85 2.15 0.36
CA VAL A 546 28.20 1.43 1.48
C VAL A 546 28.68 -0.03 1.49
N ARG A 547 28.76 -0.65 0.31
CA ARG A 547 29.24 -2.02 0.15
C ARG A 547 30.69 -2.17 0.60
N ASP A 548 31.56 -1.27 0.18
CA ASP A 548 32.98 -1.30 0.53
C ASP A 548 33.15 -1.08 2.03
N LEU A 549 32.46 -0.09 2.60
CA LEU A 549 32.46 0.18 4.04
C LEU A 549 31.95 -1.04 4.85
N LEU A 550 30.89 -1.71 4.41
CA LEU A 550 30.42 -2.95 5.05
C LEU A 550 31.43 -4.10 4.93
N ILE A 551 31.87 -4.43 3.72
CA ILE A 551 32.63 -5.65 3.46
C ILE A 551 34.09 -5.51 3.90
N ILE A 552 34.68 -4.33 3.73
CA ILE A 552 36.11 -4.08 3.97
C ILE A 552 36.35 -3.61 5.40
N GLU A 553 35.42 -2.85 5.98
CA GLU A 553 35.60 -2.22 7.29
C GLU A 553 34.78 -2.94 8.37
N PHE A 554 33.45 -2.92 8.27
CA PHE A 554 32.58 -3.33 9.38
C PHE A 554 32.46 -4.83 9.60
N ILE A 555 32.32 -5.64 8.56
CA ILE A 555 32.27 -7.10 8.72
C ILE A 555 33.59 -7.61 9.32
N PRO A 556 34.78 -7.23 8.81
CA PRO A 556 36.04 -7.55 9.49
C PRO A 556 36.12 -7.02 10.91
N LEU A 557 35.60 -5.81 11.17
CA LEU A 557 35.56 -5.24 12.52
C LEU A 557 34.74 -6.10 13.48
N TYR A 558 33.59 -6.64 13.06
CA TYR A 558 32.77 -7.52 13.91
C TYR A 558 33.55 -8.73 14.43
N PHE A 559 34.35 -9.36 13.57
CA PHE A 559 35.14 -10.54 13.93
C PHE A 559 36.43 -10.20 14.70
N ARG A 560 37.02 -9.01 14.47
CA ARG A 560 38.22 -8.55 15.18
C ARG A 560 37.89 -8.00 16.57
N ASN A 561 36.86 -7.16 16.66
CA ASN A 561 36.43 -6.50 17.89
C ASN A 561 34.92 -6.21 17.83
N ARG A 562 34.15 -7.12 18.41
CA ARG A 562 32.68 -7.02 18.43
C ARG A 562 32.16 -5.79 19.17
N ASN A 563 32.84 -5.36 20.23
CA ASN A 563 32.44 -4.19 21.01
C ASN A 563 32.58 -2.93 20.17
N LEU A 564 33.73 -2.77 19.48
CA LEU A 564 33.96 -1.64 18.60
C LEU A 564 33.00 -1.64 17.40
N PHE A 565 32.63 -2.80 16.86
CA PHE A 565 31.55 -2.89 15.87
C PHE A 565 30.21 -2.42 16.42
N ASP A 566 29.83 -2.87 17.63
CA ASP A 566 28.56 -2.48 18.24
C ASP A 566 28.57 -0.97 18.56
N GLU A 567 29.70 -0.39 18.98
CA GLU A 567 29.89 1.07 19.16
C GLU A 567 29.68 1.84 17.85
N GLU A 568 30.33 1.43 16.76
CA GLU A 568 30.14 2.06 15.45
C GLU A 568 28.70 1.95 14.95
N TYR A 569 28.06 0.79 15.14
CA TYR A 569 26.64 0.63 14.83
C TYR A 569 25.76 1.60 15.63
N GLN A 570 26.03 1.79 16.93
CA GLN A 570 25.30 2.77 17.74
C GLN A 570 25.54 4.21 17.27
N ALA A 571 26.77 4.54 16.86
CA ALA A 571 27.09 5.85 16.31
C ALA A 571 26.28 6.16 15.05
N PHE A 572 26.25 5.24 14.07
CA PHE A 572 25.42 5.40 12.87
C PHE A 572 23.93 5.42 13.18
N LYS A 573 23.46 4.64 14.17
CA LYS A 573 22.07 4.71 14.64
C LYS A 573 21.74 6.11 15.17
N LEU A 574 22.62 6.69 16.00
CA LEU A 574 22.48 8.05 16.53
C LEU A 574 22.43 9.10 15.41
N TYR A 575 23.30 8.98 14.40
CA TYR A 575 23.33 9.90 13.25
C TYR A 575 22.02 9.84 12.45
N HIS A 576 21.51 8.62 12.19
CA HIS A 576 20.24 8.43 11.51
C HIS A 576 19.06 8.99 12.30
N GLU A 577 19.05 8.77 13.62
CA GLU A 577 18.04 9.29 14.54
C GLU A 577 18.00 10.81 14.50
N TYR A 578 19.18 11.46 14.59
CA TYR A 578 19.30 12.91 14.51
C TYR A 578 18.79 13.50 13.19
N LEU A 579 19.21 12.92 12.05
CA LEU A 579 18.74 13.36 10.73
C LEU A 579 17.23 13.15 10.57
N SER A 580 16.68 12.08 11.14
CA SER A 580 15.22 11.80 11.11
C SER A 580 14.43 12.82 11.94
N ILE A 581 14.95 13.23 13.09
CA ILE A 581 14.37 14.32 13.89
C ILE A 581 14.41 15.63 13.11
N CYS A 582 15.50 15.93 12.41
CA CYS A 582 15.60 17.12 11.55
C CYS A 582 14.54 17.12 10.44
N VAL A 583 14.21 15.96 9.84
CA VAL A 583 13.06 15.83 8.91
C VAL A 583 11.74 16.16 9.61
N GLY A 584 11.53 15.68 10.84
CA GLY A 584 10.34 16.00 11.64
C GLY A 584 10.21 17.49 11.96
N LEU A 585 11.34 18.16 12.16
CA LEU A 585 11.46 19.60 12.38
C LEU A 585 11.55 20.44 11.11
N LYS A 586 11.60 19.78 9.93
CA LYS A 586 11.59 20.44 8.61
C LYS A 586 12.86 21.25 8.35
N ILE A 587 13.97 20.77 8.90
CA ILE A 587 15.31 21.32 8.74
C ILE A 587 16.05 20.43 7.76
N TYR A 588 16.31 20.96 6.56
CA TYR A 588 16.93 20.21 5.47
C TYR A 588 18.33 20.72 5.12
N ASP A 589 18.72 21.92 5.54
CA ASP A 589 20.07 22.43 5.30
C ASP A 589 21.12 21.77 6.22
N LEU A 590 22.14 21.15 5.62
CA LEU A 590 23.22 20.48 6.34
C LEU A 590 24.06 21.45 7.20
N LYS A 591 24.15 22.74 6.83
CA LYS A 591 24.87 23.73 7.64
C LYS A 591 24.10 24.06 8.91
N SER A 592 22.78 24.26 8.80
CA SER A 592 21.89 24.46 9.94
C SER A 592 21.90 23.26 10.89
N ILE A 593 21.87 22.04 10.34
CA ILE A 593 21.99 20.78 11.10
C ILE A 593 23.32 20.73 11.87
N LYS A 594 24.43 21.07 11.22
CA LYS A 594 25.73 21.16 11.89
C LYS A 594 25.72 22.23 13.00
N SER A 595 25.18 23.42 12.72
CA SER A 595 25.12 24.53 13.66
C SER A 595 24.32 24.21 14.93
N ILE A 596 23.24 23.43 14.82
CA ILE A 596 22.42 23.01 15.97
C ILE A 596 23.25 22.13 16.94
N LEU A 597 24.09 21.24 16.39
CA LEU A 597 25.02 20.43 17.18
C LEU A 597 26.20 21.23 17.74
N GLU A 598 26.66 22.25 17.03
CA GLU A 598 27.80 23.09 17.45
C GLU A 598 27.41 24.07 18.57
N ASN A 599 26.20 24.63 18.52
CA ASN A 599 25.77 25.68 19.43
C ASN A 599 24.63 25.21 20.37
N PRO A 600 24.94 24.90 21.63
CA PRO A 600 23.94 24.55 22.65
C PRO A 600 22.84 25.61 22.81
N GLU A 601 23.14 26.90 22.66
CA GLU A 601 22.14 27.98 22.79
C GLU A 601 21.08 27.92 21.70
N THR A 602 21.48 27.53 20.48
CA THR A 602 20.55 27.35 19.35
C THR A 602 19.57 26.23 19.65
N SER A 603 20.08 25.13 20.23
CA SER A 603 19.26 24.01 20.68
C SER A 603 18.31 24.42 21.80
N THR A 604 18.80 25.14 22.82
CA THR A 604 17.98 25.67 23.92
C THR A 604 16.89 26.61 23.42
N ARG A 605 17.17 27.43 22.40
CA ARG A 605 16.17 28.30 21.77
C ARG A 605 15.10 27.50 21.03
N ILE A 606 15.49 26.48 20.27
CA ILE A 606 14.54 25.59 19.58
C ILE A 606 13.60 24.92 20.60
N TYR A 607 14.16 24.45 21.71
CA TYR A 607 13.37 23.82 22.77
C TYR A 607 12.38 24.79 23.42
N SER A 608 12.87 25.93 23.90
CA SER A 608 12.05 26.91 24.61
C SER A 608 10.90 27.42 23.74
N VAL A 609 11.18 27.81 22.50
CA VAL A 609 10.15 28.29 21.57
C VAL A 609 9.12 27.20 21.27
N LYS A 610 9.55 25.95 21.04
CA LYS A 610 8.62 24.86 20.71
C LYS A 610 7.83 24.40 21.93
N GLU A 611 8.42 24.36 23.13
CA GLU A 611 7.72 24.07 24.37
C GLU A 611 6.67 25.15 24.69
N GLU A 612 7.04 26.42 24.58
CA GLU A 612 6.12 27.55 24.76
C GLU A 612 4.92 27.45 23.82
N LYS A 613 5.17 27.25 22.51
CA LYS A 613 4.09 27.06 21.52
C LYS A 613 3.23 25.84 21.86
N LEU A 614 3.81 24.72 22.26
CA LEU A 614 3.07 23.49 22.61
C LEU A 614 2.26 23.63 23.90
N ASP A 615 2.75 24.37 24.88
CA ASP A 615 2.03 24.64 26.12
C ASP A 615 0.87 25.60 25.90
N LEU A 616 1.00 26.57 24.99
CA LEU A 616 -0.11 27.40 24.53
C LEU A 616 -1.21 26.56 23.86
N ILE A 617 -0.84 25.70 22.91
CA ILE A 617 -1.78 24.77 22.23
C ILE A 617 -2.44 23.84 23.25
N TYR A 618 -1.66 23.31 24.22
CA TYR A 618 -2.17 22.41 25.24
C TYR A 618 -3.15 23.11 26.19
N LYS A 619 -2.83 24.33 26.66
CA LYS A 619 -3.73 25.12 27.51
C LYS A 619 -5.03 25.46 26.78
N ASP A 620 -4.96 25.95 25.54
CA ASP A 620 -6.14 26.20 24.72
C ASP A 620 -6.99 24.93 24.54
N SER A 621 -6.34 23.79 24.32
CA SER A 621 -7.01 22.50 24.15
C SER A 621 -7.63 21.95 25.43
N GLN A 622 -7.01 22.14 26.60
CA GLN A 622 -7.55 21.73 27.90
C GLN A 622 -8.73 22.60 28.33
N LEU A 623 -8.69 23.90 28.03
CA LEU A 623 -9.75 24.86 28.37
C LEU A 623 -11.00 24.66 27.50
N ARG A 624 -10.85 24.08 26.29
CA ARG A 624 -11.96 23.77 25.40
C ARG A 624 -12.71 22.51 25.85
N ASN A 625 -13.95 22.68 26.30
CA ASN A 625 -14.91 21.59 26.40
C ASN A 625 -15.31 21.13 25.00
N ILE A 626 -14.54 20.20 24.40
CA ILE A 626 -14.92 19.57 23.12
C ILE A 626 -16.16 18.71 23.36
N THR A 627 -17.31 19.19 22.87
CA THR A 627 -18.61 18.51 22.91
C THR A 627 -18.99 18.01 21.52
N SER A 628 -19.97 17.10 21.44
CA SER A 628 -20.47 16.62 20.14
C SER A 628 -21.10 17.76 19.35
N VAL A 629 -21.78 18.68 20.05
CA VAL A 629 -22.40 19.86 19.47
C VAL A 629 -21.34 20.75 18.80
N GLU A 630 -20.19 20.97 19.44
CA GLU A 630 -19.09 21.75 18.86
C GLU A 630 -18.56 21.12 17.56
N VAL A 631 -18.40 19.80 17.54
CA VAL A 631 -17.95 19.08 16.33
C VAL A 631 -19.01 19.16 15.23
N GLU A 632 -20.27 18.95 15.57
CA GLU A 632 -21.39 19.01 14.62
C GLU A 632 -21.56 20.41 14.04
N ASN A 633 -21.40 21.46 14.85
CA ASN A 633 -21.44 22.85 14.40
C ASN A 633 -20.30 23.12 13.40
N ARG A 634 -19.06 22.72 13.71
CA ARG A 634 -17.94 22.88 12.76
C ARG A 634 -18.17 22.14 11.45
N LEU A 635 -18.71 20.92 11.50
CA LEU A 635 -19.06 20.18 10.29
C LEU A 635 -20.13 20.90 9.46
N GLU A 636 -21.14 21.44 10.13
CA GLU A 636 -22.19 22.25 9.51
C GLU A 636 -21.62 23.53 8.89
N ASP A 637 -20.77 24.26 9.62
CA ASP A 637 -20.07 25.45 9.14
C ASP A 637 -19.21 25.13 7.91
N PHE A 638 -18.43 24.05 7.96
CA PHE A 638 -17.62 23.62 6.81
C PHE A 638 -18.47 23.22 5.60
N ALA A 639 -19.61 22.57 5.81
CA ALA A 639 -20.49 22.12 4.74
C ALA A 639 -21.39 23.24 4.16
N THR A 640 -21.64 24.30 4.93
CA THR A 640 -22.52 25.42 4.57
C THR A 640 -21.76 26.70 4.18
N SER A 641 -20.46 26.76 4.45
CA SER A 641 -19.58 27.82 3.97
C SER A 641 -19.69 28.04 2.45
N ILE A 642 -19.37 29.26 2.00
CA ILE A 642 -19.45 29.67 0.60
C ILE A 642 -18.07 30.18 0.17
N PRO A 643 -17.36 29.44 -0.71
CA PRO A 643 -17.63 28.06 -1.13
C PRO A 643 -17.52 27.01 0.01
N PRO A 644 -18.13 25.81 -0.15
CA PRO A 644 -18.11 24.79 0.90
C PRO A 644 -16.72 24.14 1.04
N ILE A 645 -16.18 24.15 2.26
CA ILE A 645 -14.90 23.48 2.58
C ILE A 645 -15.02 21.96 2.41
N ILE A 646 -16.15 21.39 2.86
CA ILE A 646 -16.43 19.96 2.71
C ILE A 646 -17.75 19.73 1.98
N SER A 647 -17.77 18.70 1.13
CA SER A 647 -18.96 18.26 0.40
C SER A 647 -19.32 16.82 0.76
N PRO A 648 -20.60 16.51 1.06
CA PRO A 648 -21.02 15.14 1.40
C PRO A 648 -20.63 14.15 0.30
N LYS A 649 -19.91 13.10 0.70
CA LYS A 649 -19.54 11.97 -0.15
C LYS A 649 -19.92 10.71 0.61
N MET A 650 -20.49 9.69 -0.02
CA MET A 650 -20.77 8.41 0.66
C MET A 650 -20.24 7.23 -0.14
N ILE A 651 -20.12 7.43 -1.44
CA ILE A 651 -19.80 6.44 -2.46
C ILE A 651 -18.47 5.73 -2.21
N ASP A 652 -17.44 6.44 -1.74
CA ASP A 652 -16.11 5.82 -1.49
C ASP A 652 -16.15 4.74 -0.41
N SER A 653 -17.04 4.87 0.59
CA SER A 653 -17.22 3.86 1.63
C SER A 653 -17.82 2.55 1.12
N LEU A 654 -18.43 2.59 -0.07
CA LEU A 654 -19.08 1.47 -0.73
C LEU A 654 -18.18 0.82 -1.81
N ILE A 655 -17.27 1.57 -2.44
CA ILE A 655 -16.37 1.09 -3.50
C ILE A 655 -15.46 -0.06 -3.02
N THR A 656 -15.09 -0.07 -1.74
CA THR A 656 -14.16 -1.05 -1.16
C THR A 656 -14.64 -2.51 -1.23
N VAL A 657 -15.90 -2.76 -1.62
CA VAL A 657 -16.49 -4.10 -1.76
C VAL A 657 -16.34 -4.67 -3.20
N LEU A 658 -16.08 -3.85 -4.24
CA LEU A 658 -15.97 -4.25 -5.67
C LEU A 658 -14.57 -4.02 -6.25
N TYR A 659 -13.59 -4.49 -5.52
CA TYR A 659 -12.20 -4.26 -5.84
C TYR A 659 -11.77 -4.93 -7.17
N SER A 660 -11.18 -4.16 -8.09
CA SER A 660 -10.44 -4.69 -9.24
C SER A 660 -8.93 -4.45 -9.05
N THR A 661 -8.13 -5.51 -9.06
CA THR A 661 -6.66 -5.45 -8.97
C THR A 661 -6.02 -4.75 -10.17
N ILE A 662 -6.72 -4.72 -11.30
CA ILE A 662 -6.26 -4.12 -12.56
C ILE A 662 -7.23 -3.00 -12.95
N SER A 663 -6.68 -1.82 -13.19
CA SER A 663 -7.43 -0.64 -13.63
C SER A 663 -6.71 0.03 -14.81
N PHE A 664 -7.43 0.89 -15.52
CA PHE A 664 -6.96 1.66 -16.66
C PHE A 664 -6.99 3.15 -16.32
N ILE A 665 -5.96 3.86 -16.77
CA ILE A 665 -5.89 5.31 -16.83
C ILE A 665 -6.13 5.71 -18.28
N LEU A 666 -7.08 6.61 -18.48
CA LEU A 666 -7.35 7.31 -19.72
C LEU A 666 -7.04 8.79 -19.49
N LEU A 667 -6.12 9.35 -20.27
CA LEU A 667 -5.91 10.78 -20.43
C LEU A 667 -6.26 11.14 -21.87
N ALA A 668 -7.24 12.01 -22.07
CA ALA A 668 -7.68 12.43 -23.39
C ALA A 668 -8.08 13.92 -23.35
N LYS A 669 -8.12 14.58 -24.51
CA LYS A 669 -8.63 15.95 -24.63
C LYS A 669 -10.06 16.02 -24.11
N ASN A 670 -10.43 17.13 -23.48
CA ASN A 670 -11.81 17.32 -23.02
C ASN A 670 -12.73 17.61 -24.23
N THR A 671 -13.26 16.55 -24.84
CA THR A 671 -14.21 16.64 -25.97
C THR A 671 -15.50 15.88 -25.65
N LYS A 672 -16.59 16.26 -26.32
CA LYS A 672 -17.88 15.56 -26.21
C LYS A 672 -17.75 14.07 -26.58
N ARG A 673 -16.86 13.73 -27.52
CA ARG A 673 -16.58 12.35 -27.94
C ARG A 673 -16.02 11.52 -26.79
N VAL A 674 -15.06 12.07 -26.03
CA VAL A 674 -14.48 11.42 -24.85
C VAL A 674 -15.52 11.28 -23.72
N LEU A 675 -16.31 12.32 -23.46
CA LEU A 675 -17.36 12.27 -22.43
C LEU A 675 -18.40 11.20 -22.73
N ASN A 676 -18.86 11.11 -23.98
CA ASN A 676 -19.80 10.07 -24.42
C ASN A 676 -19.22 8.66 -24.23
N PHE A 677 -17.92 8.47 -24.50
CA PHE A 677 -17.25 7.19 -24.28
C PHE A 677 -17.17 6.81 -22.79
N ILE A 678 -16.90 7.78 -21.92
CA ILE A 678 -16.90 7.56 -20.46
C ILE A 678 -18.31 7.19 -19.97
N GLU A 679 -19.34 7.86 -20.49
CA GLU A 679 -20.74 7.52 -20.20
C GLU A 679 -21.08 6.12 -20.70
N GLU A 680 -20.65 5.71 -21.89
CA GLU A 680 -20.87 4.35 -22.40
C GLU A 680 -20.21 3.29 -21.48
N ILE A 681 -18.95 3.54 -21.08
CA ILE A 681 -18.23 2.65 -20.16
C ILE A 681 -18.88 2.60 -18.78
N SER A 682 -19.48 3.70 -18.31
CA SER A 682 -20.09 3.79 -16.97
C SER A 682 -21.02 2.61 -16.67
N HIS A 683 -21.79 2.17 -17.66
CA HIS A 683 -22.76 1.09 -17.50
C HIS A 683 -22.12 -0.31 -17.45
N THR A 684 -20.85 -0.43 -17.86
CA THR A 684 -20.09 -1.69 -17.99
C THR A 684 -19.08 -1.90 -16.87
N VAL A 685 -18.85 -0.89 -16.03
CA VAL A 685 -17.91 -0.99 -14.91
C VAL A 685 -18.62 -0.83 -13.57
N PRO A 686 -18.15 -1.52 -12.51
CA PRO A 686 -18.72 -1.36 -11.18
C PRO A 686 -18.50 0.05 -10.63
N HIS A 687 -17.39 0.68 -10.97
CA HIS A 687 -17.06 2.03 -10.57
C HIS A 687 -16.07 2.66 -11.56
N TYR A 688 -16.09 3.98 -11.64
CA TYR A 688 -15.04 4.79 -12.25
C TYR A 688 -14.99 6.15 -11.59
N ASN A 689 -13.90 6.86 -11.83
CA ASN A 689 -13.81 8.25 -11.49
C ASN A 689 -12.99 9.01 -12.53
N TYR A 690 -13.43 10.21 -12.86
CA TYR A 690 -12.66 11.09 -13.73
C TYR A 690 -12.59 12.50 -13.19
N TYR A 691 -11.61 13.22 -13.70
CA TYR A 691 -11.39 14.61 -13.45
C TYR A 691 -11.38 15.35 -14.78
N GLU A 692 -12.10 16.46 -14.82
CA GLU A 692 -11.83 17.50 -15.81
C GLU A 692 -10.64 18.28 -15.28
N ILE A 693 -9.57 18.33 -16.06
CA ILE A 693 -8.27 18.86 -15.62
C ILE A 693 -7.72 19.82 -16.65
N LYS A 694 -6.90 20.75 -16.17
CA LYS A 694 -6.20 21.74 -16.98
C LYS A 694 -4.70 21.57 -16.85
N GLU A 695 -3.98 21.51 -17.95
CA GLU A 695 -2.51 21.50 -17.92
C GLU A 695 -2.00 22.87 -17.48
N VAL A 696 -1.13 22.88 -16.47
CA VAL A 696 -0.73 24.13 -15.79
C VAL A 696 0.14 25.04 -16.66
N LEU A 697 0.92 24.49 -17.60
CA LEU A 697 1.84 25.27 -18.44
C LEU A 697 1.22 25.68 -19.78
N ASP A 698 0.49 24.77 -20.43
CA ASP A 698 -0.03 24.97 -21.79
C ASP A 698 -1.53 25.35 -21.81
N ASP A 699 -2.17 25.41 -20.63
CA ASP A 699 -3.57 25.81 -20.42
C ASP A 699 -4.61 24.93 -21.16
N GLN A 700 -4.20 23.74 -21.61
CA GLN A 700 -5.06 22.81 -22.34
C GLN A 700 -5.95 21.98 -21.41
N ASN A 701 -7.18 21.72 -21.84
CA ASN A 701 -8.17 20.97 -21.07
C ASN A 701 -8.18 19.48 -21.46
N PHE A 702 -8.12 18.63 -20.44
CA PHE A 702 -8.13 17.18 -20.58
C PHE A 702 -9.15 16.53 -19.64
N ILE A 703 -9.41 15.26 -19.90
CA ILE A 703 -10.10 14.36 -18.99
C ILE A 703 -9.11 13.29 -18.54
N PHE A 704 -8.94 13.16 -17.23
CA PHE A 704 -8.21 12.07 -16.61
C PHE A 704 -9.20 11.11 -15.94
N CYS A 705 -9.40 9.95 -16.54
CA CYS A 705 -10.37 8.94 -16.10
C CYS A 705 -9.67 7.66 -15.64
N ARG A 706 -10.17 7.07 -14.55
CA ARG A 706 -9.74 5.81 -13.98
C ARG A 706 -10.93 4.86 -13.86
N PHE A 707 -10.78 3.66 -14.40
CA PHE A 707 -11.82 2.63 -14.37
C PHE A 707 -11.24 1.23 -14.49
N GLY A 708 -11.98 0.19 -14.12
CA GLY A 708 -11.53 -1.20 -14.23
C GLY A 708 -12.60 -2.11 -14.80
N ILE A 709 -12.24 -2.94 -15.77
CA ILE A 709 -13.08 -4.02 -16.29
C ILE A 709 -12.52 -5.34 -15.77
N GLN A 710 -13.33 -6.06 -14.99
CA GLN A 710 -12.92 -7.30 -14.34
C GLN A 710 -12.93 -8.48 -15.32
N GLY A 711 -12.03 -9.45 -15.10
CA GLY A 711 -12.09 -10.75 -15.77
C GLY A 711 -11.60 -10.78 -17.22
N MET A 712 -10.99 -9.71 -17.74
CA MET A 712 -10.40 -9.73 -19.08
C MET A 712 -9.11 -10.55 -19.13
N ASP A 713 -9.00 -11.43 -20.12
CA ASP A 713 -7.75 -12.09 -20.47
C ASP A 713 -6.78 -11.12 -21.21
N MET A 714 -5.63 -11.60 -21.66
CA MET A 714 -4.68 -10.75 -22.38
C MET A 714 -5.16 -10.36 -23.79
N LYS A 715 -5.82 -11.26 -24.51
CA LYS A 715 -6.34 -11.01 -25.86
C LYS A 715 -7.46 -9.96 -25.80
N GLU A 716 -8.39 -10.13 -24.88
CA GLU A 716 -9.51 -9.23 -24.64
C GLU A 716 -9.02 -7.84 -24.25
N LYS A 717 -7.97 -7.74 -23.43
CA LYS A 717 -7.30 -6.45 -23.16
C LYS A 717 -6.82 -5.78 -24.44
N TYR A 718 -6.16 -6.51 -25.34
CA TYR A 718 -5.66 -5.96 -26.62
C TYR A 718 -6.80 -5.50 -27.53
N GLU A 719 -7.90 -6.25 -27.57
CA GLU A 719 -9.10 -5.86 -28.30
C GLU A 719 -9.71 -4.59 -27.71
N PHE A 720 -9.80 -4.50 -26.38
CA PHE A 720 -10.28 -3.30 -25.70
C PHE A 720 -9.38 -2.08 -25.98
N TYR A 721 -8.05 -2.22 -25.92
CA TYR A 721 -7.12 -1.15 -26.34
C TYR A 721 -7.40 -0.67 -27.77
N SER A 722 -7.68 -1.60 -28.68
CA SER A 722 -8.00 -1.28 -30.09
C SER A 722 -9.31 -0.51 -30.22
N ILE A 723 -10.34 -0.92 -29.47
CA ILE A 723 -11.63 -0.23 -29.42
C ILE A 723 -11.44 1.20 -28.91
N VAL A 724 -10.78 1.40 -27.76
CA VAL A 724 -10.54 2.74 -27.20
C VAL A 724 -9.77 3.62 -28.19
N HIS A 725 -8.74 3.07 -28.83
CA HIS A 725 -7.97 3.80 -29.83
C HIS A 725 -8.83 4.27 -31.00
N GLN A 726 -9.61 3.37 -31.60
CA GLN A 726 -10.43 3.72 -32.76
C GLN A 726 -11.53 4.70 -32.37
N LEU A 727 -12.11 4.53 -31.19
CA LEU A 727 -13.15 5.40 -30.67
C LEU A 727 -12.62 6.77 -30.27
N LEU A 728 -11.35 6.95 -29.89
CA LEU A 728 -10.84 8.22 -29.35
C LEU A 728 -9.58 8.76 -30.07
N LYS A 729 -9.20 8.22 -31.23
CA LYS A 729 -7.89 8.40 -31.88
C LYS A 729 -7.27 9.82 -31.78
N ASP A 730 -8.02 10.85 -32.18
CA ASP A 730 -7.51 12.24 -32.28
C ASP A 730 -7.51 12.99 -30.93
N ASP A 731 -8.25 12.45 -29.96
CA ASP A 731 -8.42 13.01 -28.62
C ASP A 731 -7.54 12.30 -27.59
N LEU A 732 -7.08 11.09 -27.88
CA LEU A 732 -6.40 10.23 -26.93
C LEU A 732 -4.94 10.63 -26.72
N VAL A 733 -4.56 10.92 -25.47
CA VAL A 733 -3.18 11.26 -25.08
C VAL A 733 -2.48 10.04 -24.49
N ILE A 734 -3.11 9.40 -23.50
CA ILE A 734 -2.59 8.19 -22.82
C ILE A 734 -3.75 7.24 -22.55
N PHE A 735 -3.55 5.96 -22.85
CA PHE A 735 -4.39 4.89 -22.32
C PHE A 735 -3.51 3.76 -21.82
N THR A 736 -3.47 3.54 -20.51
CA THR A 736 -2.53 2.59 -19.92
C THR A 736 -3.12 1.84 -18.74
N ARG A 737 -2.66 0.61 -18.54
CA ARG A 737 -3.01 -0.18 -17.36
C ARG A 737 -2.16 0.24 -16.18
N TYR A 738 -2.73 0.19 -15.00
CA TYR A 738 -1.99 0.28 -13.74
C TYR A 738 -2.51 -0.75 -12.75
N ILE A 739 -1.63 -1.11 -11.82
CA ILE A 739 -1.97 -1.96 -10.68
C ILE A 739 -2.04 -1.02 -9.48
N HIS A 740 -3.13 -1.11 -8.73
CA HIS A 740 -3.33 -0.34 -7.52
C HIS A 740 -3.87 -1.26 -6.44
N GLN A 741 -3.42 -1.03 -5.20
CA GLN A 741 -3.82 -1.79 -4.01
C GLN A 741 -5.18 -1.35 -3.45
N GLY A 742 -5.88 -0.42 -4.13
CA GLY A 742 -7.25 0.09 -3.90
C GLY A 742 -7.51 0.76 -2.55
N PHE A 743 -6.64 0.59 -1.56
CA PHE A 743 -6.67 1.35 -0.32
C PHE A 743 -5.80 2.60 -0.47
N TYR A 744 -6.44 3.76 -0.24
CA TYR A 744 -5.70 5.01 -0.09
C TYR A 744 -5.11 5.07 1.32
N ILE A 745 -3.78 5.17 1.41
CA ILE A 745 -3.11 5.44 2.68
C ILE A 745 -3.60 6.82 3.16
N ALA A 746 -4.06 6.88 4.41
CA ALA A 746 -4.49 8.13 5.01
C ALA A 746 -3.28 9.06 5.19
N PHE A 747 -3.48 10.34 4.92
CA PHE A 747 -2.44 11.35 5.05
C PHE A 747 -3.02 12.63 5.64
N SER A 748 -2.15 13.39 6.29
CA SER A 748 -2.44 14.71 6.84
C SER A 748 -1.35 15.69 6.47
N ARG A 749 -1.71 16.97 6.36
CA ARG A 749 -0.78 18.09 6.12
C ARG A 749 -0.57 18.98 7.34
N LYS A 750 -1.14 18.60 8.50
CA LYS A 750 -0.98 19.33 9.77
C LYS A 750 0.47 19.52 10.20
N ASN A 751 1.36 18.59 9.80
CA ASN A 751 2.79 18.69 10.08
C ASN A 751 3.50 19.80 9.28
N PHE A 752 2.79 20.49 8.39
CA PHE A 752 3.22 21.70 7.68
C PHE A 752 2.52 22.99 8.14
N TYR A 753 1.77 22.94 9.23
CA TYR A 753 0.95 24.05 9.67
C TYR A 753 1.38 24.55 11.07
N ASP A 754 1.55 25.86 11.21
CA ASP A 754 1.78 26.51 12.49
C ASP A 754 0.43 26.91 13.11
N PHE A 755 0.05 26.22 14.18
CA PHE A 755 -1.23 26.44 14.86
C PHE A 755 -1.30 27.73 15.68
N ILE A 756 -0.17 28.35 16.00
CA ILE A 756 -0.12 29.62 16.71
C ILE A 756 -0.25 30.77 15.71
N ASP A 757 0.57 30.73 14.66
CA ASP A 757 0.59 31.79 13.65
C ASP A 757 -0.58 31.64 12.64
N GLY A 758 -1.20 30.46 12.58
CA GLY A 758 -2.34 30.15 11.74
C GLY A 758 -1.99 30.11 10.25
N THR A 759 -0.80 29.62 9.91
CA THR A 759 -0.30 29.62 8.52
C THR A 759 0.51 28.35 8.23
N PHE A 760 0.61 27.97 6.95
CA PHE A 760 1.52 26.91 6.54
C PHE A 760 2.97 27.39 6.59
N PHE A 761 3.82 26.66 7.30
CA PHE A 761 5.24 27.01 7.35
C PHE A 761 5.89 26.80 5.97
N TYR A 762 6.78 27.71 5.62
CA TYR A 762 7.57 27.65 4.39
C TYR A 762 9.06 27.48 4.70
N THR A 763 9.68 26.42 4.17
CA THR A 763 11.12 26.18 4.23
C THR A 763 11.68 26.11 2.82
N PRO A 764 12.44 27.12 2.35
CA PRO A 764 12.99 27.14 0.99
C PRO A 764 13.96 25.99 0.71
N ASP A 765 14.58 25.44 1.76
CA ASP A 765 15.53 24.32 1.65
C ASP A 765 14.90 23.02 1.12
N LEU A 766 13.58 22.85 1.28
CA LEU A 766 12.89 21.62 0.89
C LEU A 766 13.08 21.31 -0.61
N TYR A 767 12.73 22.25 -1.48
CA TYR A 767 12.85 22.05 -2.93
C TYR A 767 14.28 22.26 -3.43
N SER A 768 15.09 23.10 -2.77
CA SER A 768 16.50 23.27 -3.16
C SER A 768 17.31 21.99 -2.93
N GLU A 769 17.16 21.36 -1.76
CA GLU A 769 17.80 20.09 -1.43
C GLU A 769 17.20 18.94 -2.24
N PHE A 770 15.90 18.97 -2.57
CA PHE A 770 15.31 17.99 -3.47
C PHE A 770 15.91 18.07 -4.88
N LYS A 771 16.04 19.27 -5.48
CA LYS A 771 16.71 19.47 -6.77
C LYS A 771 18.16 18.99 -6.76
N LYS A 772 18.90 19.29 -5.67
CA LYS A 772 20.27 18.79 -5.47
C LYS A 772 20.30 17.26 -5.40
N SER A 773 19.33 16.63 -4.74
CA SER A 773 19.23 15.17 -4.65
C SER A 773 19.07 14.48 -6.00
N ILE A 774 18.39 15.11 -6.94
CA ILE A 774 18.21 14.57 -8.29
C ILE A 774 19.54 14.52 -9.03
N ARG A 775 20.34 15.60 -8.94
CA ARG A 775 21.69 15.62 -9.51
C ARG A 775 22.59 14.56 -8.86
N ASP A 776 22.51 14.41 -7.54
CA ASP A 776 23.28 13.38 -6.83
C ASP A 776 22.91 11.95 -7.27
N GLN A 777 21.63 11.69 -7.49
CA GLN A 777 21.09 10.37 -7.78
C GLN A 777 21.27 9.96 -9.24
N PHE A 778 20.89 10.84 -10.18
CA PHE A 778 20.91 10.55 -11.61
C PHE A 778 22.25 10.91 -12.27
N GLY A 779 23.05 11.79 -11.66
CA GLY A 779 24.37 12.16 -12.13
C GLY A 779 24.34 13.24 -13.21
N LYS A 780 25.04 13.00 -14.32
CA LYS A 780 25.13 13.96 -15.44
C LYS A 780 23.83 13.97 -16.23
N ASN A 781 23.44 15.14 -16.72
CA ASN A 781 22.30 15.32 -17.60
C ASN A 781 22.37 14.33 -18.78
N LEU A 782 21.21 13.80 -19.15
CA LEU A 782 21.06 12.93 -20.31
C LEU A 782 20.67 13.78 -21.52
N THR A 783 21.04 13.32 -22.71
CA THR A 783 20.48 13.88 -23.94
C THR A 783 18.99 13.54 -24.00
N PRO A 784 18.10 14.50 -24.27
CA PRO A 784 16.67 14.23 -24.41
C PRO A 784 16.41 13.12 -25.42
N PHE A 785 15.54 12.19 -25.05
CA PHE A 785 15.15 11.08 -25.91
C PHE A 785 13.98 11.51 -26.80
N ASN A 786 14.28 11.92 -28.03
CA ASN A 786 13.25 12.29 -29.01
C ASN A 786 12.56 11.04 -29.55
N ILE A 787 11.38 10.77 -29.02
CA ILE A 787 10.51 9.72 -29.55
C ILE A 787 9.87 10.23 -30.84
N GLN A 788 10.22 9.63 -31.97
CA GLN A 788 9.51 9.87 -33.23
C GLN A 788 8.18 9.11 -33.23
N ALA A 789 7.09 9.81 -33.53
CA ALA A 789 5.78 9.18 -33.74
C ALA A 789 5.80 8.30 -35.00
N PRO A 790 5.03 7.19 -35.01
CA PRO A 790 4.96 6.28 -36.13
C PRO A 790 4.28 6.92 -37.32
N ILE A 791 4.84 6.65 -38.49
CA ILE A 791 4.34 7.14 -39.78
C ILE A 791 2.95 6.55 -40.09
N ASN A 792 2.63 5.33 -39.61
CA ASN A 792 1.34 4.68 -39.84
C ASN A 792 0.82 3.90 -38.60
N PRO A 793 0.13 4.57 -37.64
CA PRO A 793 -0.33 3.96 -36.38
C PRO A 793 -1.31 2.78 -36.55
N ASN A 794 -1.99 2.67 -37.70
CA ASN A 794 -3.16 1.79 -37.88
C ASN A 794 -2.87 0.31 -38.17
N HIS A 795 -1.65 -0.07 -38.58
CA HIS A 795 -1.38 -1.43 -39.11
C HIS A 795 -1.52 -2.58 -38.10
N PHE A 796 -1.51 -2.29 -36.80
CA PHE A 796 -1.42 -3.31 -35.74
C PHE A 796 -2.66 -3.41 -34.84
N TRP A 797 -3.71 -2.63 -35.10
CA TRP A 797 -4.94 -2.63 -34.30
C TRP A 797 -6.03 -3.49 -34.94
N PHE A 798 -6.81 -4.18 -34.12
CA PHE A 798 -7.99 -4.90 -34.59
C PHE A 798 -9.04 -3.90 -35.11
N ASN A 799 -9.72 -4.18 -36.22
CA ASN A 799 -10.79 -3.34 -36.77
C ASN A 799 -12.11 -3.35 -35.94
N LYS A 800 -12.04 -3.73 -34.66
CA LYS A 800 -13.20 -3.75 -33.77
C LYS A 800 -13.42 -2.35 -33.16
N THR A 801 -14.56 -1.75 -33.44
CA THR A 801 -14.99 -0.45 -32.90
C THR A 801 -16.10 -0.55 -31.86
N ASN A 802 -16.76 -1.71 -31.74
CA ASN A 802 -17.98 -1.85 -30.95
C ASN A 802 -17.68 -2.40 -29.55
N LEU A 803 -17.81 -1.54 -28.54
CA LEU A 803 -17.64 -1.90 -27.13
C LEU A 803 -18.66 -2.94 -26.67
N GLN A 804 -19.94 -2.76 -27.03
CA GLN A 804 -21.01 -3.66 -26.59
C GLN A 804 -20.81 -5.10 -27.08
N SER A 805 -20.46 -5.27 -28.36
CA SER A 805 -20.14 -6.60 -28.94
C SER A 805 -18.99 -7.26 -28.20
N PHE A 806 -17.96 -6.49 -27.82
CA PHE A 806 -16.83 -7.00 -27.05
C PHE A 806 -17.24 -7.45 -25.64
N ILE A 807 -18.11 -6.69 -24.97
CA ILE A 807 -18.66 -7.05 -23.66
C ILE A 807 -19.50 -8.33 -23.74
N ASP A 808 -20.30 -8.48 -24.80
CA ASP A 808 -21.13 -9.67 -25.01
C ASP A 808 -20.27 -10.92 -25.26
N GLU A 809 -19.22 -10.82 -26.09
CA GLU A 809 -18.24 -11.88 -26.30
C GLU A 809 -17.54 -12.30 -25.00
N LEU A 810 -17.11 -11.32 -24.19
CA LEU A 810 -16.46 -11.57 -22.91
C LEU A 810 -17.42 -12.27 -21.93
N ASN A 811 -18.67 -11.81 -21.85
CA ASN A 811 -19.69 -12.45 -21.02
C ASN A 811 -19.97 -13.90 -21.46
N GLN A 812 -20.03 -14.15 -22.78
CA GLN A 812 -20.21 -15.51 -23.32
C GLN A 812 -19.04 -16.42 -22.93
N ARG A 813 -17.79 -15.96 -23.08
CA ARG A 813 -16.60 -16.72 -22.64
C ARG A 813 -16.69 -17.08 -21.17
N ARG A 814 -16.99 -16.12 -20.29
CA ARG A 814 -17.06 -16.35 -18.84
C ARG A 814 -18.15 -17.36 -18.47
N MET A 815 -19.26 -17.39 -19.21
CA MET A 815 -20.28 -18.43 -19.04
C MET A 815 -19.80 -19.83 -19.43
N MET A 816 -18.85 -19.94 -20.35
CA MET A 816 -18.30 -21.20 -20.83
C MET A 816 -17.10 -21.69 -20.00
N GLU A 817 -16.52 -20.85 -19.12
CA GLU A 817 -15.41 -21.26 -18.27
C GLU A 817 -15.90 -22.26 -17.19
N PRO A 818 -15.27 -23.44 -17.07
CA PRO A 818 -15.65 -24.42 -16.06
C PRO A 818 -15.40 -23.86 -14.66
N GLN A 819 -16.46 -23.73 -13.87
CA GLN A 819 -16.45 -23.09 -12.55
C GLN A 819 -15.75 -23.90 -11.45
N HIS A 820 -15.35 -25.15 -11.69
CA HIS A 820 -14.73 -26.01 -10.66
C HIS A 820 -13.52 -26.78 -11.20
N PHE A 821 -12.34 -26.33 -10.77
CA PHE A 821 -11.10 -27.10 -10.83
C PHE A 821 -10.70 -27.51 -9.42
N ASP A 822 -10.65 -28.82 -9.16
CA ASP A 822 -10.42 -29.42 -7.84
C ASP A 822 -9.11 -30.24 -7.79
N LEU A 823 -8.81 -30.79 -6.61
CA LEU A 823 -7.62 -31.63 -6.39
C LEU A 823 -7.62 -32.89 -7.27
N ASN A 824 -8.79 -33.51 -7.51
CA ASN A 824 -8.89 -34.71 -8.34
C ASN A 824 -8.51 -34.43 -9.80
N GLN A 825 -8.92 -33.27 -10.31
CA GLN A 825 -8.54 -32.83 -11.65
C GLN A 825 -7.04 -32.50 -11.74
N LEU A 826 -6.44 -31.94 -10.68
CA LEU A 826 -5.00 -31.75 -10.60
C LEU A 826 -4.26 -33.10 -10.62
N ASP A 827 -4.71 -34.08 -9.84
CA ASP A 827 -4.10 -35.41 -9.80
C ASP A 827 -4.15 -36.09 -11.17
N ARG A 828 -5.28 -35.94 -11.89
CA ARG A 828 -5.41 -36.40 -13.28
C ARG A 828 -4.44 -35.67 -14.22
N LEU A 829 -4.19 -34.37 -14.05
CA LEU A 829 -3.17 -33.62 -14.79
C LEU A 829 -1.74 -34.07 -14.48
N LEU A 830 -1.45 -34.39 -13.23
CA LEU A 830 -0.15 -34.92 -12.82
C LEU A 830 0.07 -36.33 -13.39
N ASP A 831 -0.93 -37.21 -13.34
CA ASP A 831 -0.86 -38.53 -13.97
C ASP A 831 -0.74 -38.41 -15.50
N PHE A 832 -1.51 -37.50 -16.11
CA PHE A 832 -1.39 -37.20 -17.53
C PHE A 832 0.02 -36.77 -17.91
N ASN A 833 0.62 -35.85 -17.15
CA ASN A 833 1.98 -35.37 -17.41
C ASN A 833 3.02 -36.48 -17.22
N LYS A 834 2.88 -37.33 -16.20
CA LYS A 834 3.76 -38.50 -15.98
C LYS A 834 3.70 -39.51 -17.12
N ARG A 835 2.55 -39.63 -17.78
CA ARG A 835 2.30 -40.54 -18.91
C ARG A 835 2.35 -39.85 -20.27
N LEU A 836 2.78 -38.59 -20.33
CA LEU A 836 2.72 -37.77 -21.54
C LEU A 836 3.47 -38.41 -22.70
N GLU A 837 4.64 -38.99 -22.44
CA GLU A 837 5.43 -39.71 -23.44
C GLU A 837 4.64 -40.90 -24.03
N TYR A 838 4.05 -41.73 -23.17
CA TYR A 838 3.21 -42.84 -23.61
C TYR A 838 2.04 -42.36 -24.49
N TYR A 839 1.37 -41.27 -24.10
CA TYR A 839 0.29 -40.72 -24.91
C TYR A 839 0.79 -40.18 -26.26
N LEU A 840 1.88 -39.41 -26.27
CA LEU A 840 2.42 -38.83 -27.50
C LEU A 840 2.94 -39.90 -28.49
N LEU A 841 3.45 -41.01 -27.98
CA LEU A 841 3.93 -42.14 -28.80
C LEU A 841 2.79 -43.06 -29.28
N ASN A 842 1.60 -42.99 -28.68
CA ASN A 842 0.44 -43.83 -29.02
C ASN A 842 -0.73 -43.00 -29.54
N SER A 843 -0.81 -42.84 -30.87
CA SER A 843 -1.79 -41.97 -31.55
C SER A 843 -3.25 -42.27 -31.18
N ASN A 844 -3.64 -43.56 -31.13
CA ASN A 844 -5.02 -43.96 -30.82
C ASN A 844 -5.42 -43.57 -29.39
N VAL A 845 -4.56 -43.87 -28.42
CA VAL A 845 -4.78 -43.52 -27.01
C VAL A 845 -4.86 -42.01 -26.82
N TYR A 846 -3.99 -41.27 -27.52
CA TYR A 846 -4.03 -39.82 -27.49
C TYR A 846 -5.33 -39.24 -28.07
N GLN A 847 -5.84 -39.80 -29.17
CA GLN A 847 -7.10 -39.35 -29.75
C GLN A 847 -8.30 -39.63 -28.84
N ASP A 848 -8.33 -40.78 -28.17
CA ASP A 848 -9.40 -41.10 -27.21
C ASP A 848 -9.33 -40.20 -25.99
N LEU A 849 -8.12 -39.92 -25.50
CA LEU A 849 -7.90 -39.00 -24.39
C LEU A 849 -8.29 -37.55 -24.74
N ARG A 850 -8.10 -37.10 -25.99
CA ARG A 850 -8.57 -35.79 -26.47
C ARG A 850 -10.10 -35.64 -26.45
N LYS A 851 -10.84 -36.76 -26.53
CA LYS A 851 -12.31 -36.77 -26.43
C LYS A 851 -12.79 -36.78 -24.98
N ASN A 852 -11.92 -37.06 -24.02
CA ASN A 852 -12.27 -37.06 -22.61
C ASN A 852 -12.55 -35.62 -22.13
N PRO A 853 -13.63 -35.37 -21.36
CA PRO A 853 -13.92 -34.06 -20.78
C PRO A 853 -12.74 -33.46 -20.01
N PHE A 854 -11.90 -34.29 -19.39
CA PHE A 854 -10.68 -33.87 -18.71
C PHE A 854 -9.71 -33.08 -19.61
N PHE A 855 -9.65 -33.39 -20.91
CA PHE A 855 -8.69 -32.74 -21.81
C PHE A 855 -8.97 -31.24 -22.00
N GLN A 856 -10.16 -30.76 -21.63
CA GLN A 856 -10.51 -29.33 -21.65
C GLN A 856 -9.59 -28.48 -20.77
N TYR A 857 -8.93 -29.08 -19.77
CA TYR A 857 -7.98 -28.40 -18.89
C TYR A 857 -6.56 -28.29 -19.49
N ILE A 858 -6.30 -28.92 -20.65
CA ILE A 858 -4.99 -28.91 -21.32
C ILE A 858 -5.02 -27.95 -22.50
N ASN A 859 -4.58 -26.71 -22.27
CA ASN A 859 -4.54 -25.67 -23.31
C ASN A 859 -3.49 -25.94 -24.42
N SER A 860 -2.30 -26.42 -24.07
CA SER A 860 -1.26 -26.76 -25.06
C SER A 860 -0.19 -27.67 -24.46
N ILE A 861 0.31 -28.61 -25.27
CA ILE A 861 1.51 -29.41 -24.97
C ILE A 861 2.66 -28.79 -25.77
N ARG A 862 3.76 -28.40 -25.10
CA ARG A 862 4.89 -27.71 -25.73
C ARG A 862 6.18 -28.46 -25.48
N VAL A 863 6.84 -28.89 -26.55
CA VAL A 863 8.17 -29.52 -26.51
C VAL A 863 9.25 -28.44 -26.67
N LYS A 864 10.25 -28.43 -25.78
CA LYS A 864 11.39 -27.51 -25.86
C LYS A 864 12.57 -28.23 -26.54
N PRO A 865 12.94 -27.88 -27.78
CA PRO A 865 14.07 -28.53 -28.45
C PRO A 865 15.40 -28.17 -27.80
N ILE A 866 16.33 -29.12 -27.74
CA ILE A 866 17.70 -28.91 -27.23
C ILE A 866 18.55 -28.27 -28.34
N LEU A 867 18.30 -26.98 -28.62
CA LEU A 867 18.93 -26.25 -29.74
C LEU A 867 20.48 -26.25 -29.69
N GLN A 868 21.06 -26.32 -28.49
CA GLN A 868 22.51 -26.28 -28.29
C GLN A 868 23.22 -27.50 -28.89
N GLU A 869 22.57 -28.68 -28.91
CA GLU A 869 23.12 -29.89 -29.54
C GLU A 869 23.30 -29.72 -31.05
N PHE A 870 22.56 -28.78 -31.65
CA PHE A 870 22.62 -28.44 -33.08
C PHE A 870 23.47 -27.18 -33.36
N GLY A 871 24.22 -26.66 -32.37
CA GLY A 871 24.99 -25.42 -32.52
C GLY A 871 24.14 -24.14 -32.63
N LEU A 872 22.87 -24.23 -32.25
CA LEU A 872 21.88 -23.15 -32.36
C LEU A 872 21.48 -22.61 -30.98
N GLN A 873 21.03 -21.36 -30.97
CA GLN A 873 20.51 -20.71 -29.77
C GLN A 873 19.27 -19.89 -30.09
N LYS A 874 18.34 -19.88 -29.14
CA LYS A 874 17.17 -19.01 -29.21
C LYS A 874 17.50 -17.62 -28.69
N TYR A 875 17.36 -16.63 -29.54
CA TYR A 875 17.52 -15.22 -29.23
C TYR A 875 16.16 -14.52 -29.11
N TYR A 876 16.18 -13.48 -28.28
CA TYR A 876 15.08 -12.57 -28.05
C TYR A 876 15.60 -11.17 -28.36
N LEU A 877 14.98 -10.53 -29.33
CA LEU A 877 15.26 -9.15 -29.69
C LEU A 877 14.04 -8.32 -29.32
N TYR A 878 14.19 -7.47 -28.33
CA TYR A 878 13.31 -6.34 -28.12
C TYR A 878 13.82 -5.15 -28.93
N PHE A 879 12.95 -4.44 -29.64
CA PHE A 879 13.29 -3.14 -30.20
C PHE A 879 12.06 -2.24 -30.33
N GLN A 880 12.28 -0.94 -30.32
CA GLN A 880 11.24 0.07 -30.52
C GLN A 880 11.51 0.82 -31.82
N SER A 881 10.63 0.68 -32.82
CA SER A 881 10.78 1.33 -34.13
C SER A 881 9.95 2.61 -34.20
N SER A 882 10.51 3.65 -34.81
CA SER A 882 9.75 4.82 -35.27
C SER A 882 9.02 4.54 -36.59
N ASP A 883 9.64 3.79 -37.50
CA ASP A 883 8.99 3.28 -38.71
C ASP A 883 9.30 1.79 -38.87
N PHE A 884 8.26 0.95 -38.84
CA PHE A 884 8.43 -0.49 -39.08
C PHE A 884 8.69 -0.80 -40.56
N ASN A 885 8.17 0.01 -41.49
CA ASN A 885 8.40 -0.20 -42.93
C ASN A 885 9.88 -0.02 -43.30
N ALA A 886 10.60 0.77 -42.52
CA ALA A 886 12.02 0.96 -42.69
C ALA A 886 12.89 -0.14 -42.04
N VAL A 887 12.26 -1.11 -41.36
CA VAL A 887 12.90 -2.32 -40.87
C VAL A 887 12.69 -3.43 -41.90
N ILE A 888 13.75 -3.80 -42.61
CA ILE A 888 13.73 -4.91 -43.57
C ILE A 888 13.66 -6.24 -42.79
N PRO A 889 12.51 -6.93 -42.74
CA PRO A 889 12.35 -8.12 -41.90
C PRO A 889 13.26 -9.26 -42.34
N GLU A 890 13.59 -9.37 -43.62
CA GLU A 890 14.48 -10.41 -44.15
C GLU A 890 15.89 -10.32 -43.54
N LEU A 891 16.40 -9.10 -43.32
CA LEU A 891 17.70 -8.86 -42.68
C LEU A 891 17.64 -9.02 -41.16
N LEU A 892 16.47 -8.75 -40.57
CA LEU A 892 16.24 -8.88 -39.14
C LEU A 892 15.96 -10.33 -38.72
N LEU A 893 15.26 -11.10 -39.55
CA LEU A 893 14.57 -12.35 -39.22
C LEU A 893 15.06 -13.58 -39.99
N ILE A 894 16.14 -13.47 -40.79
CA ILE A 894 16.81 -14.52 -41.60
C ILE A 894 16.30 -15.93 -41.28
N ASN A 895 15.57 -16.65 -42.16
CA ASN A 895 15.17 -18.08 -42.13
C ASN A 895 14.90 -18.85 -40.79
N THR A 896 14.89 -18.20 -39.64
CA THR A 896 14.94 -18.81 -38.31
C THR A 896 14.02 -18.09 -37.33
N PHE A 897 13.15 -17.23 -37.87
CA PHE A 897 12.06 -16.59 -37.16
C PHE A 897 11.18 -17.61 -36.44
N ILE A 898 10.88 -17.35 -35.17
CA ILE A 898 9.94 -18.16 -34.39
C ILE A 898 8.62 -17.40 -34.20
N SER A 899 8.71 -16.16 -33.70
CA SER A 899 7.50 -15.39 -33.37
C SER A 899 7.84 -13.91 -33.17
N ILE A 900 6.86 -13.05 -33.40
CA ILE A 900 6.90 -11.63 -33.02
C ILE A 900 5.76 -11.37 -32.05
N ARG A 901 6.02 -10.53 -31.05
CA ARG A 901 4.99 -9.93 -30.19
C ARG A 901 5.15 -8.43 -30.25
N PHE A 902 4.06 -7.68 -30.16
CA PHE A 902 4.11 -6.23 -30.06
C PHE A 902 3.31 -5.75 -28.84
N ASN A 903 3.64 -4.58 -28.32
CA ASN A 903 2.91 -3.96 -27.21
C ASN A 903 1.93 -2.89 -27.74
N SER A 904 0.71 -2.90 -27.21
CA SER A 904 -0.42 -2.07 -27.67
C SER A 904 -0.73 -0.89 -26.74
N THR A 905 0.18 -0.50 -25.85
CA THR A 905 -0.17 0.42 -24.75
C THR A 905 0.02 1.90 -25.08
N LYS A 906 0.61 2.25 -26.23
CA LYS A 906 0.70 3.65 -26.68
C LYS A 906 0.79 3.74 -28.20
N PHE A 907 0.02 4.65 -28.79
CA PHE A 907 -0.17 4.77 -30.24
C PHE A 907 1.03 5.35 -30.97
N ASP A 908 1.92 6.01 -30.21
CA ASP A 908 3.00 6.80 -30.78
C ASP A 908 4.33 6.05 -30.86
N THR A 909 4.41 4.76 -30.52
CA THR A 909 5.59 3.94 -30.80
C THR A 909 5.29 2.45 -30.85
N TYR A 910 6.01 1.73 -31.71
CA TYR A 910 5.89 0.29 -31.82
C TYR A 910 7.03 -0.44 -31.14
N SER A 911 6.70 -1.10 -30.05
CA SER A 911 7.60 -2.01 -29.35
C SER A 911 7.39 -3.44 -29.84
N PHE A 912 8.46 -4.08 -30.30
CA PHE A 912 8.45 -5.46 -30.76
C PHE A 912 9.35 -6.33 -29.90
N LEU A 913 8.91 -7.56 -29.65
CA LEU A 913 9.72 -8.65 -29.13
C LEU A 913 9.73 -9.79 -30.15
N VAL A 914 10.82 -9.89 -30.88
CA VAL A 914 11.09 -10.93 -31.85
C VAL A 914 11.81 -12.09 -31.16
N LYS A 915 11.38 -13.31 -31.46
CA LYS A 915 12.07 -14.54 -31.11
C LYS A 915 12.53 -15.21 -32.39
N TYR A 916 13.80 -15.58 -32.44
CA TYR A 916 14.40 -16.26 -33.58
C TYR A 916 15.50 -17.20 -33.11
N ILE A 917 15.89 -18.14 -33.95
CA ILE A 917 16.99 -19.09 -33.71
C ILE A 917 18.21 -18.56 -34.46
N PHE A 918 19.40 -18.64 -33.92
CA PHE A 918 20.60 -18.25 -34.65
C PHE A 918 21.79 -19.09 -34.19
N PRO A 919 22.86 -19.20 -34.98
CA PRO A 919 24.09 -19.82 -34.51
C PRO A 919 24.54 -19.26 -33.15
N TYR A 920 25.13 -20.15 -32.36
CA TYR A 920 25.56 -19.86 -31.00
C TYR A 920 26.56 -18.67 -30.97
N ASN A 921 26.42 -17.78 -29.99
CA ASN A 921 27.26 -16.59 -29.75
C ASN A 921 27.39 -15.54 -30.88
N THR A 922 26.64 -15.62 -31.97
CA THR A 922 26.83 -14.76 -33.14
C THR A 922 25.55 -14.02 -33.58
N PRO A 923 24.79 -13.36 -32.70
CA PRO A 923 23.56 -12.70 -33.12
C PRO A 923 23.85 -11.50 -34.05
N ASN A 924 22.95 -11.21 -35.00
CA ASN A 924 23.08 -10.14 -36.00
C ASN A 924 23.02 -8.71 -35.39
N LYS A 925 24.05 -8.32 -34.64
CA LYS A 925 24.17 -6.99 -34.01
C LYS A 925 24.48 -5.88 -34.99
N VAL A 926 25.12 -6.20 -36.12
CA VAL A 926 25.56 -5.22 -37.12
C VAL A 926 24.35 -4.49 -37.72
N TYR A 927 23.31 -5.24 -38.11
CA TYR A 927 22.09 -4.67 -38.66
C TYR A 927 21.34 -3.78 -37.65
N LEU A 928 21.27 -4.22 -36.38
CA LEU A 928 20.63 -3.42 -35.32
C LEU A 928 21.37 -2.11 -35.05
N ASN A 929 22.71 -2.15 -35.04
CA ASN A 929 23.52 -0.95 -34.89
C ASN A 929 23.36 0.00 -36.08
N TRP A 930 23.23 -0.53 -37.30
CA TRP A 930 22.95 0.29 -38.49
C TRP A 930 21.57 0.97 -38.41
N LEU A 931 20.54 0.25 -37.96
CA LEU A 931 19.20 0.81 -37.76
C LEU A 931 19.18 1.88 -36.64
N LEU A 932 19.96 1.68 -35.57
CA LEU A 932 20.05 2.60 -34.43
C LEU A 932 20.88 3.87 -34.76
N TYR A 933 22.12 3.70 -35.23
CA TYR A 933 23.06 4.81 -35.35
C TYR A 933 23.00 5.52 -36.71
N SER A 934 22.86 4.75 -37.80
CA SER A 934 22.92 5.30 -39.15
C SER A 934 21.54 5.74 -39.65
N LYS A 935 20.54 4.86 -39.53
CA LYS A 935 19.17 5.15 -39.97
C LYS A 935 18.33 5.88 -38.93
N LYS A 936 18.66 5.74 -37.63
CA LYS A 936 17.88 6.28 -36.51
C LYS A 936 16.39 5.86 -36.55
N ASN A 937 16.13 4.67 -37.08
CA ASN A 937 14.78 4.10 -37.21
C ASN A 937 14.35 3.33 -35.96
N ILE A 938 15.31 2.88 -35.15
CA ILE A 938 15.06 2.21 -33.88
C ILE A 938 15.51 3.15 -32.76
N ASN A 939 14.63 3.37 -31.78
CA ASN A 939 14.88 4.25 -30.64
C ASN A 939 15.66 3.52 -29.53
N GLU A 940 15.36 2.24 -29.32
CA GLU A 940 16.06 1.37 -28.37
C GLU A 940 15.97 -0.10 -28.80
N TYR A 941 16.99 -0.91 -28.46
CA TYR A 941 16.92 -2.36 -28.63
C TYR A 941 17.64 -3.11 -27.49
N CYS A 942 17.20 -4.34 -27.24
CA CYS A 942 17.87 -5.28 -26.35
C CYS A 942 17.84 -6.66 -26.98
N LEU A 943 19.03 -7.25 -27.11
CA LEU A 943 19.23 -8.55 -27.68
C LEU A 943 19.82 -9.48 -26.62
N PHE A 944 19.09 -10.54 -26.30
CA PHE A 944 19.47 -11.48 -25.25
C PHE A 944 19.08 -12.91 -25.60
N SER A 945 19.68 -13.85 -24.88
CA SER A 945 19.36 -15.27 -24.94
C SER A 945 19.08 -15.79 -23.54
N ILE A 946 18.10 -16.67 -23.39
CA ILE A 946 17.77 -17.24 -22.08
C ILE A 946 18.76 -18.36 -21.77
N LYS A 947 19.59 -18.19 -20.74
CA LYS A 947 20.51 -19.24 -20.25
C LYS A 947 19.80 -20.28 -19.39
N LYS A 948 18.87 -19.84 -18.54
CA LYS A 948 18.09 -20.69 -17.64
C LYS A 948 16.67 -20.12 -17.52
N THR A 949 15.67 -20.99 -17.55
CA THR A 949 14.28 -20.61 -17.28
C THR A 949 13.93 -21.09 -15.88
N HIS A 950 13.37 -20.20 -15.10
CA HIS A 950 12.88 -20.46 -13.76
C HIS A 950 11.36 -20.43 -13.81
N GLU A 951 10.71 -21.53 -13.45
CA GLU A 951 9.25 -21.57 -13.35
C GLU A 951 8.87 -20.90 -12.04
N ILE A 952 8.24 -19.72 -12.15
CA ILE A 952 7.90 -18.88 -10.99
C ILE A 952 6.43 -19.00 -10.59
N PHE A 953 5.65 -19.84 -11.27
CA PHE A 953 4.28 -20.18 -10.89
C PHE A 953 4.19 -21.67 -10.59
N ASP A 954 3.86 -22.03 -9.35
CA ASP A 954 3.51 -23.39 -8.95
C ASP A 954 2.04 -23.42 -8.54
N PHE A 955 1.20 -23.83 -9.48
CA PHE A 955 -0.25 -23.84 -9.31
C PHE A 955 -0.73 -24.91 -8.32
N SER A 956 0.08 -25.94 -8.05
CA SER A 956 -0.30 -27.00 -7.10
C SER A 956 -0.46 -26.48 -5.68
N LYS A 957 0.30 -25.43 -5.32
CA LYS A 957 0.25 -24.80 -3.98
C LYS A 957 -0.97 -23.91 -3.77
N ASN A 958 -1.66 -23.55 -4.86
CA ASN A 958 -2.80 -22.65 -4.86
C ASN A 958 -4.13 -23.41 -4.95
N ILE A 959 -4.14 -24.73 -4.80
CA ILE A 959 -5.35 -25.56 -4.87
C ILE A 959 -5.65 -26.09 -3.47
N THR A 960 -6.76 -25.67 -2.90
CA THR A 960 -7.30 -26.15 -1.62
C THR A 960 -8.43 -27.15 -1.86
N PRO A 961 -8.94 -27.84 -0.82
CA PRO A 961 -10.16 -28.65 -0.94
C PRO A 961 -11.37 -27.87 -1.51
N ASP A 962 -11.39 -26.54 -1.31
CA ASP A 962 -12.44 -25.64 -1.82
C ASP A 962 -12.16 -25.10 -3.24
N GLY A 963 -11.06 -25.53 -3.89
CA GLY A 963 -10.70 -25.17 -5.27
C GLY A 963 -9.49 -24.24 -5.39
N TRP A 964 -9.42 -23.47 -6.47
CA TRP A 964 -8.31 -22.55 -6.74
C TRP A 964 -8.36 -21.30 -5.86
N ARG A 965 -7.29 -21.08 -5.09
CA ARG A 965 -7.02 -19.86 -4.35
C ARG A 965 -5.70 -19.26 -4.79
N ILE A 966 -5.77 -18.18 -5.58
CA ILE A 966 -4.59 -17.38 -5.95
C ILE A 966 -4.15 -16.58 -4.72
N ASP A 967 -3.15 -17.08 -4.00
CA ASP A 967 -2.51 -16.32 -2.92
C ASP A 967 -1.26 -15.62 -3.49
N TYR A 968 -1.35 -14.30 -3.64
CA TYR A 968 -0.23 -13.45 -4.06
C TYR A 968 1.03 -13.70 -3.23
N ASN A 969 0.86 -14.03 -1.95
CA ASN A 969 1.96 -14.30 -1.06
C ASN A 969 2.58 -15.66 -1.37
N LEU A 970 1.81 -16.75 -1.49
CA LEU A 970 2.35 -18.06 -1.91
C LEU A 970 3.11 -17.97 -3.24
N PHE A 971 2.60 -17.18 -4.19
CA PHE A 971 3.30 -16.86 -5.41
C PHE A 971 4.64 -16.16 -5.14
N THR A 972 4.66 -15.10 -4.33
CA THR A 972 5.88 -14.37 -3.99
C THR A 972 6.91 -15.24 -3.25
N GLN A 973 6.47 -16.14 -2.36
CA GLN A 973 7.33 -17.12 -1.68
C GLN A 973 8.01 -18.04 -2.68
N TYR A 974 7.23 -18.58 -3.61
CA TYR A 974 7.75 -19.50 -4.60
C TYR A 974 8.73 -18.79 -5.54
N VAL A 975 8.41 -17.57 -5.99
CA VAL A 975 9.34 -16.72 -6.77
C VAL A 975 10.65 -16.52 -6.01
N GLN A 976 10.62 -16.16 -4.73
CA GLN A 976 11.81 -15.97 -3.89
C GLN A 976 12.63 -17.24 -3.67
N LYS A 977 11.99 -18.41 -3.68
CA LYS A 977 12.68 -19.70 -3.56
C LYS A 977 13.33 -20.14 -4.88
N VAL A 978 12.70 -19.76 -5.98
CA VAL A 978 13.09 -20.18 -7.33
C VAL A 978 14.19 -19.29 -7.91
N LEU A 979 14.13 -17.97 -7.65
CA LEU A 979 15.12 -16.97 -8.07
C LEU A 979 16.22 -16.85 -7.02
#